data_AF-A0AAU2CHJ8-F1
#
_entry.id   AF-A0AAU2CHJ8-F1
#
_cell.length_a   1.000
_cell.length_b   1.000
_cell.length_c   1.000
_cell.angle_alpha   90.00
_cell.angle_beta   90.00
_cell.angle_gamma   90.00
#
_symmetry.space_group_name_H-M   'P 1'
#
loop_
_entity.id
_entity.type
_entity.pdbx_description
1 polymer ?
#
loop_
_entity_poly.entity_id
_entity_poly.type
_entity_poly.pdbx_seq_one_letter_code
_entity_poly.pdbx_strand_id
1 'polypeptide(L)'
;MALIGRGPELATVTAVVDRARAGGGGALLIAGEPGIGKTALLEHLLTGLAPEDVRVLTTVATERDAHLPFAGVSRLLASVRSHGATLPPAQQAALAGAFDAEDKDEDTADPLPVALATLGLLAEAAARLPLLLVVEDLHLLDAASATALAFVARRLASEPVVLLAALREGLDSPLNNAGLPTLTLKPLDAAHAADVVDARAPGLSPGLRERVLAEAGGNPLALTELAFAARQSHATTTMTTAWLPLSTRLENAFRRRVAALPSRTRTLLVIAAVNDGSPLTEILDVARLVDGEPARVEDLAPAIDAHLIALSGDELRFRHPLSRAAVLSGTSTRRHQAVRAALTKVLDHPIERQIRQSQAAQPPPADDVAAALEEANRRIERPGGVMTAVSALEHAARLVSRPEQRTELLLHAADIAVESGRHDEVVRLLNRAAADPLTAQQQARVTWTSARFQENVHDDADVFTLAALAEEVASGGDTGLALRILWTAARRNFWLESGEDAARYVADLALRLPFDNEPQVLAILAYTAPMTQGAHVIARLKHWAAHPSGDATADRFLGTAAVLVGAFDLAAGFSAASLSGLRAQGRLFQLVGALAARGWSATLLCDLAVAVPSAAEADRLSQETGQTLLQGTARCTKALIAALQGELDDAERLAEESIDLGSSLHARPVLATARMALAQVASARGSFDEALLLLRQLQDPAAAAYHPTLRCYALIDLVDVAQRAHRTEEIRDLVRRMEVIARQTPSTALHVGVRFARAVLAHEDADAERCFLEALAADLTRWPFARARTQLAYGEWLRRRRRDTQARGPLRAARDAFDALGAVAYSERSRRELRASGEAGSERVPRAHELLNPQELQIAMMAAEGLTNREIGEKLHLSHRTVSNHLHRIFPKLGVTSRTALGHLLRSAV
;
A
#
# COMPACT_ATOMS: atom_id res chain seq x y z
N MET A 1 -40.29 11.84 -3.81
CA MET A 1 -41.15 10.65 -4.05
C MET A 1 -40.98 9.70 -2.88
N ALA A 2 -42.00 8.90 -2.54
CA ALA A 2 -41.82 7.82 -1.57
C ALA A 2 -40.87 6.77 -2.15
N LEU A 3 -39.88 6.32 -1.36
CA LEU A 3 -38.97 5.26 -1.75
C LEU A 3 -39.66 3.90 -1.52
N ILE A 4 -39.96 3.17 -2.59
CA ILE A 4 -40.72 1.92 -2.53
C ILE A 4 -39.76 0.72 -2.53
N GLY A 5 -39.97 -0.25 -1.62
CA GLY A 5 -39.29 -1.54 -1.62
C GLY A 5 -37.80 -1.54 -1.25
N ARG A 6 -37.31 -0.51 -0.57
CA ARG A 6 -35.88 -0.36 -0.17
C ARG A 6 -35.65 -0.25 1.34
N GLY A 7 -36.56 -0.78 2.14
CA GLY A 7 -36.48 -0.73 3.61
C GLY A 7 -35.18 -1.33 4.19
N PRO A 8 -34.79 -2.57 3.81
CA PRO A 8 -33.56 -3.21 4.30
C PRO A 8 -32.28 -2.46 3.93
N GLU A 9 -32.20 -1.98 2.68
CA GLU A 9 -31.04 -1.22 2.20
C GLU A 9 -30.95 0.14 2.89
N LEU A 10 -32.09 0.83 3.09
CA LEU A 10 -32.14 2.07 3.84
C LEU A 10 -31.69 1.87 5.30
N ALA A 11 -32.11 0.79 5.95
CA ALA A 11 -31.66 0.47 7.32
C ALA A 11 -30.14 0.24 7.39
N THR A 12 -29.56 -0.42 6.39
CA THR A 12 -28.11 -0.66 6.31
C THR A 12 -27.33 0.64 6.18
N VAL A 13 -27.75 1.53 5.28
CA VAL A 13 -27.07 2.82 5.07
C VAL A 13 -27.25 3.73 6.29
N THR A 14 -28.43 3.73 6.92
CA THR A 14 -28.71 4.50 8.14
C THR A 14 -27.84 4.05 9.31
N ALA A 15 -27.65 2.74 9.49
CA ALA A 15 -26.82 2.19 10.57
C ALA A 15 -25.34 2.64 10.48
N VAL A 16 -24.82 2.85 9.27
CA VAL A 16 -23.46 3.39 9.09
C VAL A 16 -23.40 4.85 9.52
N VAL A 17 -24.41 5.66 9.20
CA VAL A 17 -24.49 7.07 9.63
C VAL A 17 -24.65 7.19 11.15
N ASP A 18 -25.45 6.32 11.78
CA ASP A 18 -25.63 6.33 13.23
C ASP A 18 -24.34 5.96 13.98
N ARG A 19 -23.46 5.15 13.38
CA ARG A 19 -22.12 4.90 13.92
C ARG A 19 -21.26 6.17 13.95
N ALA A 20 -21.41 7.04 12.95
CA ALA A 20 -20.77 8.36 12.90
C ALA A 20 -21.17 9.23 14.10
N ARG A 21 -22.48 9.24 14.39
CA ARG A 21 -23.07 9.98 15.52
C ARG A 21 -22.57 9.46 16.88
N ALA A 22 -22.31 8.16 16.98
CA ALA A 22 -21.73 7.54 18.17
C ALA A 22 -20.19 7.73 18.31
N GLY A 23 -19.55 8.50 17.41
CA GLY A 23 -18.12 8.80 17.46
C GLY A 23 -17.21 7.78 16.76
N GLY A 24 -17.77 6.78 16.09
CA GLY A 24 -17.02 5.89 15.17
C GLY A 24 -17.14 6.36 13.72
N GLY A 25 -16.55 5.64 12.77
CA GLY A 25 -16.72 5.95 11.35
C GLY A 25 -16.68 4.73 10.46
N GLY A 26 -16.61 4.96 9.15
CA GLY A 26 -16.51 3.86 8.19
C GLY A 26 -16.77 4.29 6.75
N ALA A 27 -16.69 3.31 5.85
CA ALA A 27 -17.05 3.49 4.44
C ALA A 27 -17.93 2.34 3.98
N LEU A 28 -18.87 2.63 3.07
CA LEU A 28 -19.77 1.66 2.46
C LEU A 28 -19.88 1.95 0.96
N LEU A 29 -19.64 0.94 0.14
CA LEU A 29 -19.88 0.99 -1.30
C LEU A 29 -21.31 0.55 -1.60
N ILE A 30 -21.99 1.26 -2.50
CA ILE A 30 -23.32 0.90 -3.00
C ILE A 30 -23.18 0.53 -4.46
N ALA A 31 -23.25 -0.76 -4.76
CA ALA A 31 -23.12 -1.30 -6.10
C ALA A 31 -24.47 -1.69 -6.69
N GLY A 32 -24.60 -1.66 -8.01
CA GLY A 32 -25.74 -2.24 -8.70
C GLY A 32 -25.91 -1.72 -10.12
N GLU A 33 -26.83 -2.32 -10.86
CA GLU A 33 -27.10 -1.99 -12.26
C GLU A 33 -27.48 -0.51 -12.48
N PRO A 34 -27.31 0.03 -13.71
CA PRO A 34 -27.83 1.33 -14.08
C PRO A 34 -29.35 1.43 -13.85
N GLY A 35 -29.81 2.53 -13.24
CA GLY A 35 -31.24 2.75 -12.98
C GLY A 35 -31.84 1.96 -11.81
N ILE A 36 -31.03 1.17 -11.07
CA ILE A 36 -31.51 0.30 -9.98
C ILE A 36 -32.00 1.06 -8.72
N GLY A 37 -31.75 2.37 -8.64
CA GLY A 37 -32.20 3.23 -7.54
C GLY A 37 -31.13 3.68 -6.54
N LYS A 38 -29.84 3.61 -6.88
CA LYS A 38 -28.72 4.04 -6.01
C LYS A 38 -28.86 5.50 -5.56
N THR A 39 -29.01 6.43 -6.51
CA THR A 39 -29.20 7.87 -6.24
C THR A 39 -30.47 8.12 -5.43
N ALA A 40 -31.59 7.47 -5.77
CA ALA A 40 -32.85 7.62 -5.03
C ALA A 40 -32.74 7.16 -3.56
N LEU A 41 -31.96 6.10 -3.29
CA LEU A 41 -31.68 5.64 -1.92
C LEU A 41 -30.87 6.69 -1.13
N LEU A 42 -29.82 7.25 -1.74
CA LEU A 42 -28.99 8.29 -1.14
C LEU A 42 -29.77 9.58 -0.91
N GLU A 43 -30.52 10.06 -1.90
CA GLU A 43 -31.39 11.25 -1.76
C GLU A 43 -32.41 11.08 -0.62
N HIS A 44 -33.02 9.89 -0.51
CA HIS A 44 -33.98 9.62 0.56
C HIS A 44 -33.33 9.65 1.95
N LEU A 45 -32.14 9.06 2.09
CA LEU A 45 -31.34 9.17 3.32
C LEU A 45 -31.06 10.64 3.65
N LEU A 46 -30.56 11.41 2.67
CA LEU A 46 -30.20 12.82 2.86
C LEU A 46 -31.40 13.67 3.28
N THR A 47 -32.59 13.40 2.75
CA THR A 47 -33.83 14.11 3.12
C THR A 47 -34.24 13.83 4.57
N GLY A 48 -33.87 12.67 5.12
CA GLY A 48 -34.17 12.28 6.50
C GLY A 48 -33.16 12.77 7.55
N LEU A 49 -32.06 13.40 7.15
CA LEU A 49 -31.01 13.88 8.06
C LEU A 49 -31.24 15.35 8.43
N ALA A 50 -31.20 15.66 9.73
CA ALA A 50 -31.19 17.03 10.21
C ALA A 50 -29.78 17.64 10.03
N PRO A 51 -29.65 18.86 9.46
CA PRO A 51 -28.36 19.53 9.29
C PRO A 51 -27.60 19.78 10.60
N GLU A 52 -28.31 19.77 11.72
CA GLU A 52 -27.79 19.96 13.07
C GLU A 52 -27.16 18.68 13.66
N ASP A 53 -27.42 17.50 13.08
CA ASP A 53 -26.90 16.22 13.59
C ASP A 53 -25.68 15.72 12.81
N VAL A 54 -25.64 15.99 11.51
CA VAL A 54 -24.61 15.49 10.58
C VAL A 54 -24.39 16.52 9.49
N ARG A 55 -23.13 16.85 9.22
CA ARG A 55 -22.78 17.70 8.07
C ARG A 55 -22.53 16.83 6.84
N VAL A 56 -23.26 17.09 5.77
CA VAL A 56 -23.18 16.33 4.52
C VAL A 56 -22.29 17.05 3.51
N LEU A 57 -21.35 16.30 2.91
CA LEU A 57 -20.53 16.71 1.78
C LEU A 57 -20.83 15.79 0.60
N THR A 58 -21.32 16.34 -0.50
CA THR A 58 -21.72 15.55 -1.68
C THR A 58 -20.85 15.90 -2.88
N THR A 59 -20.48 14.90 -3.67
CA THR A 59 -19.90 15.09 -5.01
C THR A 59 -20.49 14.08 -5.98
N VAL A 60 -20.76 14.52 -7.20
CA VAL A 60 -21.20 13.66 -8.30
C VAL A 60 -20.08 13.65 -9.33
N ALA A 61 -19.50 12.49 -9.58
CA ALA A 61 -18.45 12.36 -10.56
C ALA A 61 -19.04 12.45 -11.98
N THR A 62 -18.43 13.27 -12.84
CA THR A 62 -18.84 13.43 -14.24
C THR A 62 -17.71 13.02 -15.18
N GLU A 63 -18.03 12.62 -16.42
CA GLU A 63 -17.01 12.28 -17.44
C GLU A 63 -15.99 13.41 -17.67
N ARG A 64 -16.41 14.66 -17.42
CA ARG A 64 -15.57 15.85 -17.53
C ARG A 64 -14.45 15.89 -16.50
N ASP A 65 -14.67 15.29 -15.32
CA ASP A 65 -13.73 15.34 -14.20
C ASP A 65 -12.68 14.22 -14.25
N ALA A 66 -12.95 13.13 -14.98
CA ALA A 66 -12.11 11.92 -14.98
C ALA A 66 -10.63 12.16 -15.33
N HIS A 67 -10.34 13.26 -16.04
CA HIS A 67 -8.99 13.62 -16.51
C HIS A 67 -8.31 14.73 -15.69
N LEU A 68 -8.97 15.28 -14.66
CA LEU A 68 -8.43 16.35 -13.82
C LEU A 68 -8.07 15.78 -12.44
N PRO A 69 -6.77 15.65 -12.11
CA PRO A 69 -6.37 15.14 -10.81
C PRO A 69 -6.94 15.96 -9.66
N PHE A 70 -7.47 15.25 -8.66
CA PHE A 70 -8.06 15.81 -7.44
C PHE A 70 -9.33 16.66 -7.64
N ALA A 71 -9.90 16.76 -8.85
CA ALA A 71 -11.14 17.50 -9.08
C ALA A 71 -12.32 16.97 -8.24
N GLY A 72 -12.39 15.65 -8.08
CA GLY A 72 -13.38 15.00 -7.21
C GLY A 72 -13.26 15.39 -5.74
N VAL A 73 -12.05 15.27 -5.18
CA VAL A 73 -11.73 15.61 -3.78
C VAL A 73 -11.86 17.12 -3.53
N SER A 74 -11.41 17.93 -4.47
CA SER A 74 -11.46 19.40 -4.40
C SER A 74 -12.89 19.93 -4.28
N ARG A 75 -13.83 19.38 -5.06
CA ARG A 75 -15.27 19.68 -4.94
C ARG A 75 -15.87 19.14 -3.65
N LEU A 76 -15.56 17.89 -3.31
CA LEU A 76 -16.08 17.27 -2.09
C LEU A 76 -15.72 18.07 -0.83
N LEU A 77 -14.49 18.62 -0.78
CA LEU A 77 -13.97 19.33 0.37
C LEU A 77 -14.25 20.84 0.36
N ALA A 78 -14.90 21.38 -0.67
CA ALA A 78 -15.06 22.81 -0.89
C ALA A 78 -15.63 23.56 0.33
N SER A 79 -16.68 23.01 0.97
CA SER A 79 -17.34 23.65 2.11
C SER A 79 -16.59 23.52 3.44
N VAL A 80 -15.56 22.67 3.51
CA VAL A 80 -14.74 22.47 4.73
C VAL A 80 -13.33 23.01 4.61
N ARG A 81 -12.96 23.59 3.46
CA ARG A 81 -11.62 24.16 3.18
C ARG A 81 -11.10 25.10 4.28
N SER A 82 -11.97 25.90 4.90
CA SER A 82 -11.60 26.84 5.95
C SER A 82 -10.99 26.19 7.20
N HIS A 83 -11.21 24.89 7.42
CA HIS A 83 -10.61 24.13 8.52
C HIS A 83 -9.13 23.77 8.24
N GLY A 84 -8.65 23.96 7.01
CA GLY A 84 -7.27 23.65 6.63
C GLY A 84 -6.20 24.48 7.35
N ALA A 85 -6.55 25.65 7.88
CA ALA A 85 -5.62 26.54 8.57
C ALA A 85 -4.97 25.94 9.84
N THR A 86 -5.55 24.88 10.41
CA THR A 86 -4.98 24.19 11.58
C THR A 86 -4.04 23.03 11.22
N LEU A 87 -4.03 22.59 9.96
CA LEU A 87 -3.23 21.46 9.48
C LEU A 87 -1.72 21.75 9.49
N PRO A 88 -0.87 20.71 9.55
CA PRO A 88 0.56 20.76 9.21
C PRO A 88 0.89 21.58 7.96
N PRO A 89 2.00 22.35 7.90
CA PRO A 89 2.31 23.20 6.74
C PRO A 89 2.49 22.36 5.46
N ALA A 90 3.06 21.16 5.58
CA ALA A 90 3.19 20.22 4.45
C ALA A 90 1.82 19.74 3.94
N GLN A 91 0.85 19.51 4.83
CA GLN A 91 -0.52 19.11 4.46
C GLN A 91 -1.32 20.29 3.89
N GLN A 92 -1.12 21.49 4.43
CA GLN A 92 -1.67 22.73 3.87
C GLN A 92 -1.16 22.95 2.45
N ALA A 93 0.15 22.81 2.24
CA ALA A 93 0.77 22.93 0.92
C ALA A 93 0.25 21.86 -0.05
N ALA A 94 0.05 20.61 0.42
CA ALA A 94 -0.52 19.54 -0.40
C ALA A 94 -1.97 19.82 -0.82
N LEU A 95 -2.83 20.31 0.10
CA LEU A 95 -4.22 20.69 -0.24
C LEU A 95 -4.27 21.93 -1.11
N ALA A 96 -3.44 22.94 -0.83
CA ALA A 96 -3.35 24.14 -1.66
C ALA A 96 -2.88 23.77 -3.08
N GLY A 97 -1.88 22.92 -3.22
CA GLY A 97 -1.43 22.41 -4.53
C GLY A 97 -2.51 21.61 -5.27
N ALA A 98 -3.36 20.87 -4.54
CA ALA A 98 -4.49 20.15 -5.13
C ALA A 98 -5.73 21.04 -5.42
N PHE A 99 -5.87 22.20 -4.76
CA PHE A 99 -7.05 23.07 -4.86
C PHE A 99 -6.84 24.34 -5.69
N ASP A 100 -5.63 24.92 -5.69
CA ASP A 100 -5.25 26.17 -6.36
C ASP A 100 -4.61 25.91 -7.74
N ALA A 101 -5.15 24.95 -8.50
CA ALA A 101 -4.73 24.68 -9.88
C ALA A 101 -4.98 25.87 -10.85
N GLU A 102 -5.40 27.04 -10.35
CA GLU A 102 -5.68 28.25 -11.13
C GLU A 102 -4.44 29.14 -11.38
N ASP A 103 -3.31 28.98 -10.67
CA ASP A 103 -2.19 29.95 -10.77
C ASP A 103 -0.75 29.39 -10.66
N LYS A 104 -0.55 28.06 -10.65
CA LYS A 104 0.80 27.46 -10.70
C LYS A 104 0.86 26.26 -11.65
N ASP A 105 1.94 26.21 -12.43
CA ASP A 105 2.24 25.18 -13.43
C ASP A 105 1.93 23.75 -12.93
N GLU A 106 1.08 23.07 -13.71
CA GLU A 106 0.74 21.63 -13.79
C GLU A 106 1.05 20.69 -12.59
N ASP A 107 -0.03 20.14 -12.01
CA ASP A 107 -0.16 18.86 -11.27
C ASP A 107 1.00 18.49 -10.33
N THR A 108 1.08 19.23 -9.22
CA THR A 108 2.18 19.21 -8.25
C THR A 108 1.94 18.36 -7.00
N ALA A 109 0.87 17.56 -6.93
CA ALA A 109 0.47 16.89 -5.69
C ALA A 109 0.46 15.34 -5.81
N ASP A 110 1.27 14.67 -4.99
CA ASP A 110 1.22 13.22 -4.77
C ASP A 110 -0.13 12.82 -4.14
N PRO A 111 -0.85 11.82 -4.68
CA PRO A 111 -2.10 11.34 -4.10
C PRO A 111 -2.00 11.02 -2.61
N LEU A 112 -0.84 10.60 -2.12
CA LEU A 112 -0.67 10.22 -0.73
C LEU A 112 -0.62 11.43 0.24
N PRO A 113 0.25 12.45 0.08
CA PRO A 113 0.15 13.72 0.80
C PRO A 113 -1.22 14.37 0.72
N VAL A 114 -1.88 14.35 -0.45
CA VAL A 114 -3.24 14.88 -0.60
C VAL A 114 -4.24 14.03 0.18
N ALA A 115 -4.11 12.70 0.18
CA ALA A 115 -4.96 11.81 0.96
C ALA A 115 -4.78 11.99 2.47
N LEU A 116 -3.55 12.17 2.94
CA LEU A 116 -3.24 12.45 4.35
C LEU A 116 -3.79 13.80 4.78
N ALA A 117 -3.61 14.82 3.94
CA ALA A 117 -4.14 16.14 4.20
C ALA A 117 -5.67 16.16 4.14
N THR A 118 -6.27 15.39 3.22
CA THR A 118 -7.72 15.16 3.15
C THR A 118 -8.24 14.50 4.43
N LEU A 119 -7.59 13.43 4.90
CA LEU A 119 -7.94 12.78 6.17
C LEU A 119 -7.83 13.75 7.34
N GLY A 120 -6.75 14.52 7.42
CA GLY A 120 -6.55 15.54 8.45
C GLY A 120 -7.63 16.62 8.42
N LEU A 121 -7.99 17.11 7.24
CA LEU A 121 -9.03 18.12 7.05
C LEU A 121 -10.41 17.59 7.47
N LEU A 122 -10.73 16.37 7.05
CA LEU A 122 -11.99 15.70 7.42
C LEU A 122 -12.07 15.49 8.93
N ALA A 123 -10.99 15.03 9.57
CA ALA A 123 -10.95 14.86 11.03
C ALA A 123 -11.12 16.21 11.77
N GLU A 124 -10.51 17.30 11.27
CA GLU A 124 -10.71 18.63 11.85
C GLU A 124 -12.15 19.13 11.69
N ALA A 125 -12.72 18.96 10.50
CA ALA A 125 -14.10 19.36 10.23
C ALA A 125 -15.10 18.50 11.04
N ALA A 126 -14.80 17.23 11.27
CA ALA A 126 -15.63 16.30 12.04
C ALA A 126 -15.56 16.52 13.55
N ALA A 127 -14.60 17.31 14.05
CA ALA A 127 -14.44 17.60 15.47
C ALA A 127 -15.62 18.39 16.08
N ARG A 128 -16.40 19.08 15.24
CA ARG A 128 -17.59 19.83 15.67
C ARG A 128 -18.86 19.02 15.52
N LEU A 129 -18.98 18.31 14.40
CA LEU A 129 -20.18 17.59 13.96
C LEU A 129 -19.74 16.41 13.08
N PRO A 130 -20.33 15.21 13.23
CA PRO A 130 -20.03 14.08 12.36
C PRO A 130 -20.20 14.43 10.88
N LEU A 131 -19.34 13.87 10.03
CA LEU A 131 -19.38 14.10 8.59
C LEU A 131 -19.95 12.90 7.83
N LEU A 132 -20.83 13.17 6.87
CA LEU A 132 -21.26 12.22 5.86
C LEU A 132 -20.77 12.67 4.49
N LEU A 133 -19.87 11.89 3.89
CA LEU A 133 -19.38 12.06 2.53
C LEU A 133 -20.22 11.19 1.60
N VAL A 134 -20.79 11.76 0.56
CA VAL A 134 -21.52 11.05 -0.49
C VAL A 134 -20.83 11.26 -1.83
N VAL A 135 -20.39 10.18 -2.46
CA VAL A 135 -19.74 10.18 -3.77
C VAL A 135 -20.61 9.39 -4.75
N GLU A 136 -21.27 10.08 -5.67
CA GLU A 136 -22.08 9.44 -6.70
C GLU A 136 -21.27 9.17 -7.97
N ASP A 137 -21.66 8.10 -8.66
CA ASP A 137 -21.04 7.65 -9.92
C ASP A 137 -19.52 7.50 -9.86
N LEU A 138 -19.01 6.89 -8.79
CA LEU A 138 -17.58 6.71 -8.49
C LEU A 138 -16.70 6.24 -9.67
N HIS A 139 -17.22 5.42 -10.57
CA HIS A 139 -16.54 4.97 -11.80
C HIS A 139 -16.11 6.10 -12.76
N LEU A 140 -16.65 7.31 -12.61
CA LEU A 140 -16.29 8.50 -13.39
C LEU A 140 -15.36 9.46 -12.62
N LEU A 141 -15.02 9.13 -11.36
CA LEU A 141 -14.16 9.96 -10.53
C LEU A 141 -12.72 9.91 -11.05
N ASP A 142 -12.00 11.03 -10.99
CA ASP A 142 -10.59 11.06 -11.37
C ASP A 142 -9.75 10.09 -10.53
N ALA A 143 -8.76 9.46 -11.17
CA ALA A 143 -7.99 8.39 -10.55
C ALA A 143 -7.22 8.84 -9.30
N ALA A 144 -6.78 10.10 -9.24
CA ALA A 144 -6.06 10.66 -8.11
C ALA A 144 -6.98 10.84 -6.88
N SER A 145 -8.19 11.38 -7.09
CA SER A 145 -9.25 11.45 -6.08
C SER A 145 -9.70 10.08 -5.63
N ALA A 146 -9.91 9.13 -6.55
CA ALA A 146 -10.33 7.78 -6.20
C ALA A 146 -9.29 7.08 -5.33
N THR A 147 -7.99 7.24 -5.65
CA THR A 147 -6.88 6.73 -4.85
C THR A 147 -6.83 7.39 -3.47
N ALA A 148 -6.98 8.70 -3.41
CA ALA A 148 -6.97 9.44 -2.15
C ALA A 148 -8.16 9.06 -1.25
N LEU A 149 -9.37 8.94 -1.80
CA LEU A 149 -10.54 8.51 -1.06
C LEU A 149 -10.45 7.03 -0.63
N ALA A 150 -9.85 6.15 -1.44
CA ALA A 150 -9.58 4.77 -1.04
C ALA A 150 -8.61 4.69 0.15
N PHE A 151 -7.60 5.56 0.18
CA PHE A 151 -6.69 5.70 1.32
C PHE A 151 -7.41 6.20 2.57
N VAL A 152 -8.24 7.24 2.43
CA VAL A 152 -9.02 7.84 3.52
C VAL A 152 -10.03 6.82 4.08
N ALA A 153 -10.79 6.14 3.21
CA ALA A 153 -11.84 5.19 3.58
C ALA A 153 -11.34 4.09 4.53
N ARG A 154 -10.14 3.56 4.29
CA ARG A 154 -9.51 2.53 5.13
C ARG A 154 -9.17 2.99 6.55
N ARG A 155 -9.15 4.31 6.78
CA ARG A 155 -8.73 4.95 8.04
C ARG A 155 -9.87 5.67 8.77
N LEU A 156 -11.09 5.64 8.23
CA LEU A 156 -12.25 6.31 8.84
C LEU A 156 -12.78 5.60 10.09
N ALA A 157 -12.39 4.35 10.36
CA ALA A 157 -12.94 3.58 11.47
C ALA A 157 -12.79 4.26 12.85
N SER A 158 -11.76 5.09 13.02
CA SER A 158 -11.46 5.82 14.26
C SER A 158 -11.86 7.29 14.25
N GLU A 159 -12.52 7.77 13.20
CA GLU A 159 -12.92 9.18 13.04
C GLU A 159 -14.44 9.28 12.88
N PRO A 160 -15.12 10.33 13.36
CA PRO A 160 -16.58 10.52 13.21
C PRO A 160 -16.96 10.93 11.77
N VAL A 161 -16.54 10.14 10.79
CA VAL A 161 -16.68 10.38 9.36
C VAL A 161 -17.16 9.11 8.67
N VAL A 162 -18.19 9.26 7.84
CA VAL A 162 -18.74 8.17 7.00
C VAL A 162 -18.58 8.51 5.54
N LEU A 163 -18.12 7.56 4.73
CA LEU A 163 -18.10 7.64 3.27
C LEU A 163 -19.11 6.67 2.65
N LEU A 164 -20.08 7.19 1.92
CA LEU A 164 -20.96 6.42 1.05
C LEU A 164 -20.57 6.69 -0.40
N ALA A 165 -20.19 5.66 -1.15
CA ALA A 165 -19.85 5.81 -2.55
C ALA A 165 -20.66 4.86 -3.44
N ALA A 166 -21.31 5.39 -4.48
CA ALA A 166 -22.12 4.62 -5.41
C ALA A 166 -21.35 4.27 -6.68
N LEU A 167 -21.35 3.00 -7.08
CA LEU A 167 -20.74 2.52 -8.32
C LEU A 167 -21.68 1.64 -9.13
N ARG A 168 -21.36 1.45 -10.41
CA ARG A 168 -22.02 0.45 -11.26
C ARG A 168 -21.38 -0.91 -11.04
N GLU A 169 -22.20 -1.95 -11.08
CA GLU A 169 -21.74 -3.33 -10.95
C GLU A 169 -20.81 -3.70 -12.12
N GLY A 170 -19.71 -4.42 -11.83
CA GLY A 170 -18.74 -4.88 -12.83
C GLY A 170 -17.73 -3.83 -13.31
N LEU A 171 -17.67 -2.64 -12.71
CA LEU A 171 -16.66 -1.63 -13.02
C LEU A 171 -15.61 -1.52 -11.92
N ASP A 172 -14.33 -1.46 -12.32
CA ASP A 172 -13.20 -1.34 -11.40
C ASP A 172 -12.97 0.11 -10.96
N SER A 173 -12.56 0.25 -9.70
CA SER A 173 -12.17 1.52 -9.09
C SER A 173 -11.22 1.25 -7.92
N PRO A 174 -10.23 2.12 -7.64
CA PRO A 174 -9.35 2.00 -6.47
C PRO A 174 -10.11 1.83 -5.15
N LEU A 175 -11.30 2.41 -5.05
CA LEU A 175 -12.19 2.31 -3.89
C LEU A 175 -12.86 0.92 -3.76
N ASN A 176 -13.21 0.26 -4.88
CA ASN A 176 -13.71 -1.12 -4.90
C ASN A 176 -12.62 -2.10 -4.44
N ASN A 177 -11.39 -1.90 -4.91
CA ASN A 177 -10.24 -2.75 -4.57
C ASN A 177 -9.69 -2.50 -3.16
N ALA A 178 -10.23 -1.54 -2.41
CA ALA A 178 -9.77 -1.19 -1.08
C ALA A 178 -10.29 -2.12 0.04
N GLY A 179 -11.04 -3.17 -0.30
CA GLY A 179 -11.58 -4.14 0.66
C GLY A 179 -12.71 -3.58 1.53
N LEU A 180 -13.48 -2.61 1.01
CA LEU A 180 -14.57 -1.98 1.73
C LEU A 180 -15.84 -2.86 1.74
N PRO A 181 -16.71 -2.74 2.78
CA PRO A 181 -18.03 -3.34 2.75
C PRO A 181 -18.84 -2.84 1.54
N THR A 182 -19.52 -3.75 0.84
CA THR A 182 -20.31 -3.45 -0.36
C THR A 182 -21.76 -3.90 -0.19
N LEU A 183 -22.70 -2.98 -0.40
CA LEU A 183 -24.13 -3.20 -0.48
C LEU A 183 -24.57 -3.27 -1.94
N THR A 184 -24.93 -4.46 -2.42
CA THR A 184 -25.42 -4.66 -3.79
C THR A 184 -26.93 -4.50 -3.85
N LEU A 185 -27.41 -3.52 -4.62
CA LEU A 185 -28.84 -3.30 -4.85
C LEU A 185 -29.38 -4.27 -5.90
N LYS A 186 -30.36 -5.08 -5.51
CA LYS A 186 -31.07 -6.01 -6.39
C LYS A 186 -32.29 -5.35 -7.05
N PRO A 187 -32.84 -5.92 -8.14
CA PRO A 187 -34.14 -5.51 -8.67
C PRO A 187 -35.24 -5.53 -7.60
N LEU A 188 -36.24 -4.66 -7.73
CA LEU A 188 -37.43 -4.68 -6.87
C LEU A 188 -38.19 -5.99 -7.07
N ASP A 189 -38.77 -6.50 -5.99
CA ASP A 189 -39.69 -7.64 -6.08
C ASP A 189 -40.98 -7.26 -6.84
N ALA A 190 -41.76 -8.28 -7.20
CA ALA A 190 -42.94 -8.10 -8.03
C ALA A 190 -44.01 -7.19 -7.40
N ALA A 191 -44.14 -7.19 -6.06
CA ALA A 191 -45.13 -6.38 -5.36
C ALA A 191 -44.71 -4.90 -5.38
N HIS A 192 -43.48 -4.60 -5.00
CA HIS A 192 -42.94 -3.25 -5.02
C HIS A 192 -42.81 -2.69 -6.45
N ALA A 193 -42.50 -3.55 -7.44
CA ALA A 193 -42.48 -3.16 -8.84
C ALA A 193 -43.87 -2.75 -9.35
N ALA A 194 -44.91 -3.50 -8.95
CA ALA A 194 -46.31 -3.16 -9.21
C ALA A 194 -46.70 -1.81 -8.59
N ASP A 195 -46.35 -1.59 -7.32
CA ASP A 195 -46.62 -0.33 -6.63
C ASP A 195 -45.99 0.88 -7.33
N VAL A 196 -44.76 0.74 -7.85
CA VAL A 196 -44.08 1.80 -8.61
C VAL A 196 -44.84 2.14 -9.91
N VAL A 197 -45.30 1.13 -10.64
CA VAL A 197 -46.07 1.33 -11.89
C VAL A 197 -47.41 1.99 -11.60
N ASP A 198 -48.12 1.54 -10.58
CA ASP A 198 -49.43 2.08 -10.20
C ASP A 198 -49.34 3.53 -9.72
N ALA A 199 -48.27 3.85 -8.98
CA ALA A 199 -48.00 5.23 -8.55
C ALA A 199 -47.67 6.15 -9.73
N ARG A 200 -46.94 5.67 -10.75
CA ARG A 200 -46.48 6.52 -11.86
C ARG A 200 -47.51 6.68 -12.99
N ALA A 201 -48.28 5.64 -13.27
CA ALA A 201 -49.26 5.63 -14.35
C ALA A 201 -50.61 5.02 -13.90
N PRO A 202 -51.34 5.73 -13.02
CA PRO A 202 -52.64 5.26 -12.56
C PRO A 202 -53.61 5.12 -13.75
N GLY A 203 -54.26 3.96 -13.85
CA GLY A 203 -55.26 3.67 -14.88
C GLY A 203 -54.73 2.98 -16.15
N LEU A 204 -53.49 2.47 -16.16
CA LEU A 204 -53.02 1.58 -17.23
C LEU A 204 -53.93 0.35 -17.35
N SER A 205 -54.19 -0.10 -18.59
CA SER A 205 -54.94 -1.34 -18.80
C SER A 205 -54.15 -2.56 -18.28
N PRO A 206 -54.83 -3.61 -17.79
CA PRO A 206 -54.15 -4.78 -17.20
C PRO A 206 -53.07 -5.39 -18.11
N GLY A 207 -53.36 -5.51 -19.41
CA GLY A 207 -52.40 -6.05 -20.38
C GLY A 207 -51.20 -5.16 -20.67
N LEU A 208 -51.33 -3.83 -20.59
CA LEU A 208 -50.16 -2.92 -20.70
C LEU A 208 -49.36 -2.92 -19.40
N ARG A 209 -50.03 -2.98 -18.25
CA ARG A 209 -49.41 -3.05 -16.93
C ARG A 209 -48.53 -4.30 -16.76
N GLU A 210 -49.05 -5.48 -17.12
CA GLU A 210 -48.28 -6.74 -17.09
C GLU A 210 -47.06 -6.70 -18.00
N ARG A 211 -47.20 -6.11 -19.21
CA ARG A 211 -46.08 -5.96 -20.14
C ARG A 211 -45.00 -5.02 -19.61
N VAL A 212 -45.38 -3.88 -19.02
CA VAL A 212 -44.42 -2.97 -18.38
C VAL A 212 -43.67 -3.67 -17.25
N LEU A 213 -44.35 -4.42 -16.40
CA LEU A 213 -43.73 -5.17 -15.29
C LEU A 213 -42.76 -6.25 -15.80
N ALA A 214 -43.18 -7.02 -16.80
CA ALA A 214 -42.36 -8.05 -17.41
C ALA A 214 -41.12 -7.47 -18.13
N GLU A 215 -41.29 -6.37 -18.87
CA GLU A 215 -40.20 -5.74 -19.62
C GLU A 215 -39.21 -4.99 -18.74
N ALA A 216 -39.67 -4.41 -17.63
CA ALA A 216 -38.82 -3.66 -16.70
C ALA A 216 -38.00 -4.54 -15.76
N GLY A 217 -38.44 -5.79 -15.52
CA GLY A 217 -37.67 -6.77 -14.73
C GLY A 217 -37.32 -6.31 -13.31
N GLY A 218 -38.18 -5.50 -12.69
CA GLY A 218 -37.93 -4.94 -11.36
C GLY A 218 -36.94 -3.77 -11.30
N ASN A 219 -36.44 -3.29 -12.44
CA ASN A 219 -35.57 -2.10 -12.50
C ASN A 219 -36.43 -0.82 -12.32
N PRO A 220 -36.24 -0.03 -11.24
CA PRO A 220 -37.08 1.14 -10.95
C PRO A 220 -37.14 2.18 -12.06
N LEU A 221 -36.02 2.47 -12.72
CA LEU A 221 -36.00 3.39 -13.85
C LEU A 221 -36.86 2.88 -15.00
N ALA A 222 -36.72 1.61 -15.36
CA ALA A 222 -37.49 1.01 -16.44
C ALA A 222 -38.98 0.96 -16.12
N LEU A 223 -39.35 0.62 -14.88
CA LEU A 223 -40.74 0.65 -14.41
C LEU A 223 -41.35 2.04 -14.60
N THR A 224 -40.60 3.08 -14.25
CA THR A 224 -41.07 4.48 -14.32
C THR A 224 -41.18 4.97 -15.76
N GLU A 225 -40.17 4.71 -16.60
CA GLU A 225 -40.10 5.22 -17.98
C GLU A 225 -41.03 4.44 -18.93
N LEU A 226 -41.11 3.11 -18.81
CA LEU A 226 -42.02 2.30 -19.64
C LEU A 226 -43.49 2.57 -19.29
N ALA A 227 -43.81 2.72 -18.00
CA ALA A 227 -45.16 3.12 -17.58
C ALA A 227 -45.56 4.49 -18.14
N PHE A 228 -44.62 5.45 -18.12
CA PHE A 228 -44.86 6.79 -18.68
C PHE A 228 -45.04 6.76 -20.21
N ALA A 229 -44.23 5.98 -20.94
CA ALA A 229 -44.36 5.82 -22.39
C ALA A 229 -45.66 5.12 -22.79
N ALA A 230 -46.08 4.10 -22.03
CA ALA A 230 -47.34 3.38 -22.25
C ALA A 230 -48.56 4.29 -22.03
N ARG A 231 -48.48 5.24 -21.09
CA ARG A 231 -49.56 6.21 -20.83
C ARG A 231 -49.74 7.23 -21.97
N GLN A 232 -48.65 7.68 -22.59
CA GLN A 232 -48.70 8.67 -23.68
C GLN A 232 -49.15 8.07 -25.03
N SER A 233 -48.96 6.76 -25.22
CA SER A 233 -49.29 6.08 -26.47
C SER A 233 -50.70 5.49 -26.41
N HIS A 234 -51.73 6.23 -26.84
CA HIS A 234 -53.10 5.73 -26.94
C HIS A 234 -53.34 4.71 -28.06
N ALA A 235 -52.30 4.20 -28.74
CA ALA A 235 -52.46 3.35 -29.91
C ALA A 235 -51.48 2.17 -29.96
N THR A 236 -52.07 1.03 -30.35
CA THR A 236 -51.55 -0.28 -30.72
C THR A 236 -50.33 -0.24 -31.65
N THR A 237 -49.14 0.07 -31.13
CA THR A 237 -47.89 -0.19 -31.85
C THR A 237 -47.15 -1.34 -31.18
N THR A 238 -47.01 -2.42 -31.92
CA THR A 238 -46.21 -3.61 -31.60
C THR A 238 -44.77 -3.20 -31.27
N MET A 239 -44.42 -3.19 -29.98
CA MET A 239 -43.03 -3.10 -29.53
C MET A 239 -42.36 -4.47 -29.73
N THR A 240 -41.89 -4.77 -30.94
CA THR A 240 -41.16 -5.99 -31.33
C THR A 240 -39.71 -6.02 -30.82
N THR A 241 -39.44 -5.51 -29.62
CA THR A 241 -38.07 -5.32 -29.08
C THR A 241 -37.73 -6.21 -27.88
N ALA A 242 -38.48 -7.30 -27.65
CA ALA A 242 -38.36 -8.18 -26.47
C ALA A 242 -36.96 -8.78 -26.23
N TRP A 243 -36.05 -8.74 -27.22
CA TRP A 243 -34.74 -9.41 -27.19
C TRP A 243 -33.52 -8.47 -27.01
N LEU A 244 -33.71 -7.16 -26.88
CA LEU A 244 -32.58 -6.21 -26.69
C LEU A 244 -32.21 -6.05 -25.20
N PRO A 245 -30.97 -5.69 -24.83
CA PRO A 245 -30.65 -5.27 -23.46
C PRO A 245 -31.51 -4.06 -23.02
N LEU A 246 -31.88 -4.00 -21.73
CA LEU A 246 -32.77 -2.96 -21.18
C LEU A 246 -32.24 -1.53 -21.43
N SER A 247 -30.93 -1.33 -21.33
CA SER A 247 -30.23 -0.07 -21.62
C SER A 247 -30.47 0.41 -23.06
N THR A 248 -30.36 -0.50 -24.04
CA THR A 248 -30.59 -0.20 -25.47
C THR A 248 -32.06 0.10 -25.77
N ARG A 249 -32.99 -0.53 -25.04
CA ARG A 249 -34.44 -0.24 -25.16
C ARG A 249 -34.77 1.15 -24.61
N LEU A 250 -34.24 1.49 -23.44
CA LEU A 250 -34.39 2.81 -22.82
C LEU A 250 -33.76 3.91 -23.66
N GLU A 251 -32.56 3.71 -24.19
CA GLU A 251 -31.90 4.66 -25.09
C GLU A 251 -32.74 4.91 -26.36
N ASN A 252 -33.32 3.85 -26.95
CA ASN A 252 -34.21 3.96 -28.10
C ASN A 252 -35.53 4.69 -27.79
N ALA A 253 -36.04 4.59 -26.56
CA ALA A 253 -37.19 5.35 -26.10
C ALA A 253 -36.84 6.84 -25.96
N PHE A 254 -35.72 7.16 -25.30
CA PHE A 254 -35.24 8.55 -25.17
C PHE A 254 -34.94 9.18 -26.55
N ARG A 255 -34.30 8.45 -27.45
CA ARG A 255 -33.98 8.92 -28.81
C ARG A 255 -35.24 9.28 -29.60
N ARG A 256 -36.31 8.50 -29.48
CA ARG A 256 -37.62 8.80 -30.08
C ARG A 256 -38.24 10.07 -29.51
N ARG A 257 -38.17 10.27 -28.19
CA ARG A 257 -38.64 11.52 -27.56
C ARG A 257 -37.83 12.72 -28.04
N VAL A 258 -36.49 12.61 -28.05
CA VAL A 258 -35.60 13.68 -28.53
C VAL A 258 -35.88 14.02 -29.99
N ALA A 259 -36.10 13.02 -30.85
CA ALA A 259 -36.40 13.23 -32.27
C ALA A 259 -37.75 13.94 -32.52
N ALA A 260 -38.73 13.77 -31.61
CA ALA A 260 -40.02 14.44 -31.68
C ALA A 260 -39.99 15.91 -31.22
N LEU A 261 -38.88 16.39 -30.67
CA LEU A 261 -38.75 17.76 -30.17
C LEU A 261 -38.49 18.79 -31.29
N PRO A 262 -38.91 20.05 -31.09
CA PRO A 262 -38.55 21.16 -31.98
C PRO A 262 -37.03 21.23 -32.21
N SER A 263 -36.61 21.66 -33.41
CA SER A 263 -35.18 21.77 -33.79
C SER A 263 -34.39 22.61 -32.79
N ARG A 264 -34.98 23.69 -32.31
CA ARG A 264 -34.37 24.62 -31.35
C ARG A 264 -34.12 23.98 -29.98
N THR A 265 -35.11 23.28 -29.45
CA THR A 265 -34.99 22.49 -28.21
C THR A 265 -33.92 21.41 -28.37
N ARG A 266 -33.83 20.75 -29.54
CA ARG A 266 -32.77 19.77 -29.82
C ARG A 266 -31.38 20.39 -29.80
N THR A 267 -31.18 21.58 -30.38
CA THR A 267 -29.88 22.27 -30.29
C THR A 267 -29.47 22.53 -28.85
N LEU A 268 -30.39 23.05 -28.03
CA LEU A 268 -30.11 23.33 -26.62
C LEU A 268 -29.77 22.06 -25.84
N LEU A 269 -30.46 20.95 -26.12
CA LEU A 269 -30.14 19.65 -25.54
C LEU A 269 -28.76 19.14 -26.00
N VAL A 270 -28.37 19.35 -27.26
CA VAL A 270 -27.01 18.97 -27.74
C VAL A 270 -25.95 19.79 -27.02
N ILE A 271 -26.15 21.10 -26.87
CA ILE A 271 -25.22 21.98 -26.13
C ILE A 271 -25.09 21.53 -24.68
N ALA A 272 -26.22 21.32 -24.01
CA ALA A 272 -26.26 20.81 -22.63
C ALA A 272 -25.62 19.42 -22.50
N ALA A 273 -25.79 18.55 -23.50
CA ALA A 273 -25.21 17.22 -23.47
C ALA A 273 -23.69 17.25 -23.66
N VAL A 274 -23.18 18.17 -24.49
CA VAL A 274 -21.74 18.38 -24.68
C VAL A 274 -21.12 19.08 -23.48
N ASN A 275 -21.87 19.93 -22.78
CA ASN A 275 -21.42 20.72 -21.64
C ASN A 275 -22.27 20.42 -20.39
N ASP A 276 -22.06 19.23 -19.82
CA ASP A 276 -22.88 18.69 -18.73
C ASP A 276 -22.70 19.49 -17.43
N GLY A 277 -23.80 19.89 -16.81
CA GLY A 277 -23.81 20.68 -15.57
C GLY A 277 -23.56 22.19 -15.72
N SER A 278 -23.60 22.74 -16.93
CA SER A 278 -23.37 24.18 -17.13
C SER A 278 -24.56 25.07 -16.77
N PRO A 279 -24.30 26.32 -16.34
CA PRO A 279 -25.33 27.32 -16.15
C PRO A 279 -26.08 27.58 -17.47
N LEU A 280 -27.36 27.89 -17.34
CA LEU A 280 -28.30 28.06 -18.43
C LEU A 280 -27.88 29.21 -19.35
N THR A 281 -27.26 30.25 -18.79
CA THR A 281 -26.69 31.39 -19.51
C THR A 281 -25.67 30.96 -20.57
N GLU A 282 -24.73 30.09 -20.22
CA GLU A 282 -23.72 29.55 -21.16
C GLU A 282 -24.38 28.76 -22.30
N ILE A 283 -25.39 27.94 -21.98
CA ILE A 283 -26.09 27.12 -22.96
C ILE A 283 -26.79 28.01 -24.00
N LEU A 284 -27.42 29.10 -23.54
CA LEU A 284 -28.11 30.07 -24.40
C LEU A 284 -27.13 30.90 -25.26
N ASP A 285 -26.00 31.31 -24.70
CA ASP A 285 -24.96 32.05 -25.42
C ASP A 285 -24.29 31.20 -26.51
N VAL A 286 -24.04 29.93 -26.23
CA VAL A 286 -23.52 28.97 -27.23
C VAL A 286 -24.55 28.74 -28.33
N ALA A 287 -25.84 28.63 -27.99
CA ALA A 287 -26.89 28.45 -28.98
C ALA A 287 -26.94 29.60 -29.99
N ARG A 288 -26.71 30.83 -29.53
CA ARG A 288 -26.60 32.01 -30.39
C ARG A 288 -25.45 31.90 -31.39
N LEU A 289 -24.31 31.35 -30.99
CA LEU A 289 -23.15 31.17 -31.87
C LEU A 289 -23.31 30.00 -32.85
N VAL A 290 -24.08 28.98 -32.50
CA VAL A 290 -24.29 27.78 -33.34
C VAL A 290 -25.40 27.98 -34.35
N ASP A 291 -26.52 28.61 -33.95
CA ASP A 291 -27.73 28.76 -34.78
C ASP A 291 -28.00 30.19 -35.25
N GLY A 292 -27.20 31.19 -34.83
CA GLY A 292 -27.28 32.58 -35.28
C GLY A 292 -28.40 33.41 -34.65
N GLU A 293 -29.38 32.78 -34.01
CA GLU A 293 -30.53 33.41 -33.37
C GLU A 293 -30.48 33.27 -31.83
N PRO A 294 -30.88 34.29 -31.05
CA PRO A 294 -30.87 34.22 -29.59
C PRO A 294 -31.93 33.24 -29.05
N ALA A 295 -31.50 32.14 -28.45
CA ALA A 295 -32.37 31.17 -27.77
C ALA A 295 -32.91 31.74 -26.45
N ARG A 296 -34.08 31.26 -26.01
CA ARG A 296 -34.69 31.65 -24.73
C ARG A 296 -34.98 30.43 -23.86
N VAL A 297 -35.18 30.66 -22.56
CA VAL A 297 -35.51 29.60 -21.60
C VAL A 297 -36.79 28.86 -21.98
N GLU A 298 -37.77 29.54 -22.60
CA GLU A 298 -39.03 28.91 -23.02
C GLU A 298 -38.82 27.85 -24.12
N ASP A 299 -37.73 27.93 -24.88
CA ASP A 299 -37.38 26.92 -25.90
C ASP A 299 -37.03 25.56 -25.27
N LEU A 300 -36.81 25.48 -23.95
CA LEU A 300 -36.60 24.25 -23.18
C LEU A 300 -37.89 23.62 -22.64
N ALA A 301 -39.02 24.35 -22.61
CA ALA A 301 -40.29 23.84 -22.08
C ALA A 301 -40.71 22.49 -22.71
N PRO A 302 -40.59 22.27 -24.04
CA PRO A 302 -40.91 20.98 -24.63
C PRO A 302 -40.05 19.81 -24.09
N ALA A 303 -38.80 20.06 -23.70
CA ALA A 303 -37.93 19.02 -23.12
C ALA A 303 -38.22 18.76 -21.64
N ILE A 304 -38.69 19.76 -20.91
CA ILE A 304 -39.16 19.64 -19.52
C ILE A 304 -40.46 18.82 -19.48
N ASP A 305 -41.41 19.15 -20.36
CA ASP A 305 -42.70 18.44 -20.50
C ASP A 305 -42.48 16.99 -20.95
N ALA A 306 -41.52 16.76 -21.85
CA ALA A 306 -41.10 15.41 -22.25
C ALA A 306 -40.26 14.67 -21.18
N HIS A 307 -40.07 15.27 -20.00
CA HIS A 307 -39.30 14.72 -18.87
C HIS A 307 -37.88 14.26 -19.27
N LEU A 308 -37.21 14.99 -20.16
CA LEU A 308 -35.81 14.74 -20.54
C LEU A 308 -34.83 15.49 -19.63
N ILE A 309 -35.22 16.68 -19.20
CA ILE A 309 -34.40 17.58 -18.38
C ILE A 309 -35.21 18.13 -17.20
N ALA A 310 -34.50 18.69 -16.22
CA ALA A 310 -35.04 19.51 -15.16
C ALA A 310 -34.15 20.75 -14.98
N LEU A 311 -34.76 21.87 -14.59
CA LEU A 311 -34.04 23.08 -14.20
C LEU A 311 -33.92 23.11 -12.68
N SER A 312 -32.70 23.27 -12.16
CA SER A 312 -32.41 23.40 -10.73
C SER A 312 -31.69 24.72 -10.50
N GLY A 313 -32.44 25.78 -10.19
CA GLY A 313 -31.89 27.14 -10.16
C GLY A 313 -31.47 27.58 -11.57
N ASP A 314 -30.20 27.95 -11.73
CA ASP A 314 -29.61 28.36 -13.02
C ASP A 314 -28.96 27.18 -13.78
N GLU A 315 -29.01 25.95 -13.26
CA GLU A 315 -28.42 24.78 -13.93
C GLU A 315 -29.46 23.95 -14.67
N LEU A 316 -29.10 23.51 -15.87
CA LEU A 316 -29.83 22.50 -16.63
C LEU A 316 -29.25 21.12 -16.31
N ARG A 317 -30.10 20.21 -15.82
CA ARG A 317 -29.72 18.82 -15.53
C ARG A 317 -30.53 17.84 -16.36
N PHE A 318 -29.87 16.84 -16.93
CA PHE A 318 -30.57 15.69 -17.49
C PHE A 318 -31.18 14.87 -16.37
N ARG A 319 -32.46 14.51 -16.49
CA ARG A 319 -33.10 13.64 -15.50
C ARG A 319 -32.49 12.25 -15.47
N HIS A 320 -31.86 11.83 -16.57
CA HIS A 320 -31.21 10.55 -16.66
C HIS A 320 -29.98 10.57 -17.58
N PRO A 321 -28.85 9.93 -17.21
CA PRO A 321 -27.66 9.82 -18.07
C PRO A 321 -27.94 9.22 -19.45
N LEU A 322 -28.88 8.26 -19.55
CA LEU A 322 -29.29 7.69 -20.84
C LEU A 322 -30.03 8.69 -21.75
N SER A 323 -30.68 9.71 -21.19
CA SER A 323 -31.28 10.79 -21.99
C SER A 323 -30.19 11.62 -22.67
N ARG A 324 -29.10 11.92 -21.94
CA ARG A 324 -27.91 12.60 -22.48
C ARG A 324 -27.22 11.76 -23.55
N ALA A 325 -27.00 10.47 -23.27
CA ALA A 325 -26.40 9.55 -24.23
C ALA A 325 -27.22 9.46 -25.54
N ALA A 326 -28.56 9.41 -25.44
CA ALA A 326 -29.45 9.41 -26.60
C ALA A 326 -29.40 10.71 -27.42
N VAL A 327 -29.15 11.86 -26.78
CA VAL A 327 -28.93 13.14 -27.48
C VAL A 327 -27.58 13.11 -28.21
N LEU A 328 -26.51 12.67 -27.55
CA LEU A 328 -25.18 12.59 -28.15
C LEU A 328 -25.11 11.59 -29.32
N SER A 329 -25.69 10.39 -29.15
CA SER A 329 -25.71 9.35 -30.20
C SER A 329 -26.57 9.71 -31.40
N GLY A 330 -27.56 10.60 -31.22
CA GLY A 330 -28.39 11.15 -32.30
C GLY A 330 -27.81 12.38 -33.01
N THR A 331 -26.64 12.88 -32.59
CA THR A 331 -26.03 14.12 -33.10
C THR A 331 -25.01 13.85 -34.20
N SER A 332 -25.03 14.64 -35.28
CA SER A 332 -24.03 14.52 -36.34
C SER A 332 -22.65 15.07 -35.92
N THR A 333 -21.56 14.47 -36.41
CA THR A 333 -20.18 14.87 -36.10
C THR A 333 -19.92 16.35 -36.36
N ARG A 334 -20.45 16.90 -37.46
CA ARG A 334 -20.33 18.33 -37.82
C ARG A 334 -21.01 19.24 -36.81
N ARG A 335 -22.20 18.87 -36.32
CA ARG A 335 -22.95 19.62 -35.31
C ARG A 335 -22.23 19.58 -33.96
N HIS A 336 -21.70 18.42 -33.60
CA HIS A 336 -20.90 18.23 -32.39
C HIS A 336 -19.64 19.10 -32.40
N GLN A 337 -18.93 19.18 -33.53
CA GLN A 337 -17.78 20.08 -33.72
C GLN A 337 -18.16 21.56 -33.66
N ALA A 338 -19.28 21.96 -34.26
CA ALA A 338 -19.75 23.35 -34.23
C ALA A 338 -20.11 23.80 -32.81
N VAL A 339 -20.80 22.95 -32.05
CA VAL A 339 -21.13 23.19 -30.63
C VAL A 339 -19.85 23.31 -29.80
N ARG A 340 -18.88 22.41 -29.99
CA ARG A 340 -17.57 22.49 -29.33
C ARG A 340 -16.83 23.80 -29.65
N ALA A 341 -16.81 24.22 -30.91
CA ALA A 341 -16.16 25.46 -31.33
C ALA A 341 -16.85 26.73 -30.78
N ALA A 342 -18.17 26.69 -30.62
CA ALA A 342 -18.95 27.77 -30.01
C ALA A 342 -18.77 27.83 -28.49
N LEU A 343 -18.75 26.68 -27.81
CA LEU A 343 -18.42 26.57 -26.38
C LEU A 343 -17.07 27.24 -26.06
N THR A 344 -16.07 27.07 -26.93
CA THR A 344 -14.75 27.71 -26.78
C THR A 344 -14.81 29.24 -26.65
N LYS A 345 -15.83 29.90 -27.23
CA LYS A 345 -15.97 31.35 -27.26
C LYS A 345 -16.80 31.93 -26.11
N VAL A 346 -17.58 31.10 -25.43
CA VAL A 346 -18.53 31.50 -24.38
C VAL A 346 -17.98 31.18 -22.99
N LEU A 347 -17.20 30.11 -22.89
CA LEU A 347 -16.68 29.59 -21.63
C LEU A 347 -15.47 30.40 -21.13
N ASP A 348 -15.71 31.22 -20.10
CA ASP A 348 -14.70 32.04 -19.40
C ASP A 348 -14.11 31.37 -18.14
N HIS A 349 -14.46 30.11 -17.85
CA HIS A 349 -14.00 29.41 -16.63
C HIS A 349 -12.51 28.95 -16.73
N PRO A 350 -11.67 29.21 -15.70
CA PRO A 350 -10.23 28.89 -15.70
C PRO A 350 -9.89 27.42 -15.95
N ILE A 351 -10.60 26.50 -15.29
CA ILE A 351 -10.45 25.03 -15.43
C ILE A 351 -10.65 24.56 -16.88
N GLU A 352 -11.57 25.15 -17.63
CA GLU A 352 -11.78 24.80 -19.04
C GLU A 352 -10.68 25.33 -19.94
N ARG A 353 -9.98 26.40 -19.55
CA ARG A 353 -8.82 26.93 -20.28
C ARG A 353 -7.61 25.97 -20.16
N GLN A 354 -7.52 25.22 -19.07
CA GLN A 354 -6.46 24.24 -18.82
C GLN A 354 -6.71 22.89 -19.53
N ILE A 355 -7.96 22.40 -19.55
CA ILE A 355 -8.37 21.31 -20.46
C ILE A 355 -8.09 21.70 -21.92
N ARG A 356 -8.28 22.98 -22.26
CA ARG A 356 -7.98 23.55 -23.58
C ARG A 356 -6.47 23.53 -23.88
N GLN A 357 -5.56 23.83 -22.95
CA GLN A 357 -4.11 23.79 -23.21
C GLN A 357 -3.55 22.36 -23.31
N SER A 358 -4.05 21.43 -22.49
CA SER A 358 -3.62 20.03 -22.55
C SER A 358 -4.11 19.30 -23.82
N GLN A 359 -5.27 19.70 -24.36
CA GLN A 359 -5.83 19.12 -25.59
C GLN A 359 -5.48 19.90 -26.87
N ALA A 360 -5.13 21.20 -26.75
CA ALA A 360 -4.71 22.03 -27.88
C ALA A 360 -3.19 22.20 -27.98
N ALA A 361 -2.41 21.48 -27.17
CA ALA A 361 -0.98 21.33 -27.39
C ALA A 361 -0.77 20.88 -28.84
N GLN A 362 -0.29 21.80 -29.69
CA GLN A 362 0.25 21.41 -30.97
C GLN A 362 1.35 20.39 -30.68
N PRO A 363 1.41 19.30 -31.47
CA PRO A 363 2.41 18.27 -31.23
C PRO A 363 3.78 18.93 -31.14
N PRO A 364 4.64 18.53 -30.18
CA PRO A 364 6.06 18.83 -30.33
C PRO A 364 6.48 18.36 -31.74
N PRO A 365 7.39 19.08 -32.42
CA PRO A 365 7.90 18.62 -33.70
C PRO A 365 8.24 17.13 -33.61
N ALA A 366 7.73 16.34 -34.56
CA ALA A 366 7.44 14.90 -34.45
C ALA A 366 8.61 13.94 -34.14
N ASP A 367 9.79 14.47 -33.77
CA ASP A 367 11.06 13.74 -33.74
C ASP A 367 11.93 13.99 -32.48
N ASP A 368 11.53 14.84 -31.51
CA ASP A 368 12.37 15.15 -30.33
C ASP A 368 12.05 14.29 -29.08
N VAL A 369 12.54 13.06 -29.09
CA VAL A 369 12.48 12.12 -27.94
C VAL A 369 13.23 12.67 -26.72
N ALA A 370 14.29 13.44 -26.91
CA ALA A 370 15.07 14.00 -25.81
C ALA A 370 14.25 15.03 -25.02
N ALA A 371 13.54 15.93 -25.72
CA ALA A 371 12.63 16.87 -25.07
C ALA A 371 11.49 16.16 -24.31
N ALA A 372 10.96 15.06 -24.86
CA ALA A 372 9.93 14.26 -24.19
C ALA A 372 10.46 13.56 -22.91
N LEU A 373 11.69 13.04 -22.95
CA LEU A 373 12.34 12.42 -21.79
C LEU A 373 12.74 13.47 -20.74
N GLU A 374 13.26 14.62 -21.14
CA GLU A 374 13.57 15.74 -20.23
C GLU A 374 12.30 16.29 -19.55
N GLU A 375 11.21 16.39 -20.29
CA GLU A 375 9.91 16.78 -19.75
C GLU A 375 9.37 15.72 -18.77
N ALA A 376 9.50 14.43 -19.08
CA ALA A 376 9.12 13.36 -18.16
C ALA A 376 9.99 13.35 -16.89
N ASN A 377 11.30 13.53 -17.00
CA ASN A 377 12.20 13.62 -15.85
C ASN A 377 11.88 14.83 -14.97
N ARG A 378 11.64 16.00 -15.58
CA ARG A 378 11.17 17.21 -14.86
C ARG A 378 9.84 16.99 -14.15
N ARG A 379 8.99 16.09 -14.65
CA ARG A 379 7.73 15.69 -13.99
C ARG A 379 7.96 14.73 -12.83
N ILE A 380 8.87 13.76 -12.94
CA ILE A 380 9.21 12.81 -11.85
C ILE A 380 9.77 13.53 -10.61
N GLU A 381 10.56 14.58 -10.81
CA GLU A 381 11.14 15.38 -9.70
C GLU A 381 10.07 16.14 -8.89
N ARG A 382 8.82 16.18 -9.37
CA ARG A 382 7.69 16.82 -8.66
C ARG A 382 6.93 15.79 -7.82
N PRO A 383 6.45 16.16 -6.61
CA PRO A 383 5.61 15.28 -5.81
C PRO A 383 4.39 14.80 -6.62
N GLY A 384 4.24 13.49 -6.81
CA GLY A 384 3.08 12.90 -7.51
C GLY A 384 3.21 12.79 -9.03
N GLY A 385 4.32 13.27 -9.61
CA GLY A 385 4.48 13.40 -11.06
C GLY A 385 4.77 12.10 -11.82
N VAL A 386 4.70 10.94 -11.16
CA VAL A 386 4.92 9.63 -11.79
C VAL A 386 3.87 9.37 -12.88
N MET A 387 2.57 9.46 -12.56
CA MET A 387 1.53 9.09 -13.55
C MET A 387 1.39 10.13 -14.66
N THR A 388 1.71 11.38 -14.37
CA THR A 388 1.77 12.44 -15.39
C THR A 388 2.99 12.25 -16.29
N ALA A 389 4.14 11.81 -15.76
CA ALA A 389 5.29 11.41 -16.57
C ALA A 389 4.99 10.19 -17.45
N VAL A 390 4.35 9.14 -16.90
CA VAL A 390 3.91 7.95 -17.67
C VAL A 390 2.95 8.36 -18.80
N SER A 391 1.94 9.17 -18.49
CA SER A 391 0.96 9.65 -19.48
C SER A 391 1.61 10.55 -20.55
N ALA A 392 2.58 11.37 -20.17
CA ALA A 392 3.33 12.24 -21.08
C ALA A 392 4.14 11.42 -22.08
N LEU A 393 4.89 10.43 -21.59
CA LEU A 393 5.69 9.54 -22.42
C LEU A 393 4.81 8.69 -23.34
N GLU A 394 3.66 8.23 -22.87
CA GLU A 394 2.70 7.54 -23.71
C GLU A 394 2.08 8.41 -24.79
N HIS A 395 1.79 9.66 -24.47
CA HIS A 395 1.26 10.62 -25.44
C HIS A 395 2.34 10.94 -26.49
N ALA A 396 3.57 11.20 -26.06
CA ALA A 396 4.72 11.38 -26.95
C ALA A 396 4.91 10.14 -27.85
N ALA A 397 4.82 8.93 -27.30
CA ALA A 397 4.92 7.68 -28.05
C ALA A 397 3.82 7.52 -29.13
N ARG A 398 2.65 8.15 -28.98
CA ARG A 398 1.59 8.16 -30.02
C ARG A 398 1.89 9.13 -31.16
N LEU A 399 2.69 10.16 -30.91
CA LEU A 399 3.00 11.23 -31.87
C LEU A 399 4.28 10.94 -32.66
N VAL A 400 5.17 10.10 -32.13
CA VAL A 400 6.40 9.68 -32.80
C VAL A 400 6.11 8.73 -33.97
N SER A 401 6.72 9.03 -35.12
CA SER A 401 6.54 8.24 -36.35
C SER A 401 7.52 7.07 -36.48
N ARG A 402 8.68 7.13 -35.82
CA ARG A 402 9.71 6.08 -35.84
C ARG A 402 9.45 5.00 -34.77
N PRO A 403 9.31 3.71 -35.14
CA PRO A 403 9.06 2.62 -34.19
C PRO A 403 10.08 2.54 -33.05
N GLU A 404 11.37 2.74 -33.34
CA GLU A 404 12.45 2.58 -32.36
C GLU A 404 12.35 3.63 -31.23
N GLN A 405 12.02 4.86 -31.60
CA GLN A 405 11.85 5.99 -30.69
C GLN A 405 10.55 5.87 -29.88
N ARG A 406 9.49 5.33 -30.48
CA ARG A 406 8.23 5.02 -29.81
C ARG A 406 8.41 3.95 -28.73
N THR A 407 9.10 2.86 -29.06
CA THR A 407 9.42 1.79 -28.12
C THR A 407 10.19 2.34 -26.93
N GLU A 408 11.19 3.20 -27.16
CA GLU A 408 12.01 3.77 -26.09
C GLU A 408 11.19 4.58 -25.07
N LEU A 409 10.27 5.41 -25.56
CA LEU A 409 9.35 6.18 -24.71
C LEU A 409 8.41 5.28 -23.90
N LEU A 410 7.89 4.21 -24.51
CA LEU A 410 7.01 3.25 -23.83
C LEU A 410 7.76 2.43 -22.76
N LEU A 411 9.01 2.04 -23.01
CA LEU A 411 9.84 1.35 -22.02
C LEU A 411 10.21 2.28 -20.86
N HIS A 412 10.47 3.56 -21.14
CA HIS A 412 10.71 4.53 -20.07
C HIS A 412 9.46 4.81 -19.23
N ALA A 413 8.28 4.86 -19.87
CA ALA A 413 7.01 4.92 -19.15
C ALA A 413 6.80 3.69 -18.27
N ALA A 414 7.15 2.49 -18.78
CA ALA A 414 7.06 1.25 -18.01
C ALA A 414 7.98 1.28 -16.79
N ASP A 415 9.22 1.76 -16.93
CA ASP A 415 10.17 1.89 -15.81
C ASP A 415 9.62 2.77 -14.68
N ILE A 416 9.03 3.92 -15.03
CA ILE A 416 8.44 4.85 -14.05
C ILE A 416 7.21 4.21 -13.39
N ALA A 417 6.37 3.52 -14.15
CA ALA A 417 5.21 2.80 -13.62
C ALA A 417 5.62 1.66 -12.66
N VAL A 418 6.78 1.02 -12.89
CA VAL A 418 7.35 0.00 -11.99
C VAL A 418 7.64 0.58 -10.61
N GLU A 419 8.23 1.77 -10.55
CA GLU A 419 8.58 2.41 -9.28
C GLU A 419 7.37 2.76 -8.43
N SER A 420 6.18 2.84 -9.04
CA SER A 420 4.91 3.12 -8.38
C SER A 420 4.01 1.90 -8.18
N GLY A 421 4.51 0.69 -8.47
CA GLY A 421 3.81 -0.57 -8.19
C GLY A 421 2.55 -0.80 -9.03
N ARG A 422 2.40 -0.15 -10.20
CA ARG A 422 1.21 -0.26 -11.04
C ARG A 422 1.33 -1.39 -12.07
N HIS A 423 1.09 -2.62 -11.63
CA HIS A 423 1.26 -3.83 -12.43
C HIS A 423 0.54 -3.79 -13.79
N ASP A 424 -0.75 -3.46 -13.80
CA ASP A 424 -1.57 -3.52 -15.03
C ASP A 424 -1.10 -2.50 -16.07
N GLU A 425 -0.63 -1.34 -15.62
CA GLU A 425 -0.07 -0.32 -16.50
C GLU A 425 1.26 -0.77 -17.10
N VAL A 426 2.12 -1.42 -16.32
CA VAL A 426 3.39 -1.95 -16.80
C VAL A 426 3.15 -3.02 -17.85
N VAL A 427 2.24 -3.98 -17.60
CA VAL A 427 1.90 -5.01 -18.60
C VAL A 427 1.36 -4.38 -19.88
N ARG A 428 0.47 -3.39 -19.79
CA ARG A 428 -0.07 -2.68 -20.96
C ARG A 428 1.01 -1.94 -21.74
N LEU A 429 1.91 -1.25 -21.05
CA LEU A 429 3.01 -0.49 -21.65
C LEU A 429 4.02 -1.41 -22.33
N LEU A 430 4.40 -2.52 -21.70
CA LEU A 430 5.31 -3.52 -22.27
C LEU A 430 4.70 -4.21 -23.48
N ASN A 431 3.42 -4.59 -23.43
CA ASN A 431 2.71 -5.16 -24.59
C ASN A 431 2.65 -4.19 -25.78
N ARG A 432 2.51 -2.88 -25.51
CA ARG A 432 2.54 -1.85 -26.56
C ARG A 432 3.94 -1.63 -27.11
N ALA A 433 4.98 -1.69 -26.28
CA ALA A 433 6.36 -1.62 -26.73
C ALA A 433 6.73 -2.83 -27.59
N ALA A 434 6.27 -4.03 -27.22
CA ALA A 434 6.48 -5.28 -27.93
C ALA A 434 5.68 -5.40 -29.24
N ALA A 435 4.82 -4.43 -29.56
CA ALA A 435 4.14 -4.38 -30.86
C ALA A 435 5.10 -4.03 -32.02
N ASP A 436 6.27 -3.46 -31.71
CA ASP A 436 7.34 -3.14 -32.64
C ASP A 436 8.55 -4.09 -32.46
N PRO A 437 9.38 -4.32 -33.51
CA PRO A 437 10.62 -5.06 -33.37
C PRO A 437 11.56 -4.42 -32.34
N LEU A 438 11.98 -5.20 -31.33
CA LEU A 438 12.84 -4.74 -30.25
C LEU A 438 14.32 -4.96 -30.57
N THR A 439 15.18 -4.01 -30.19
CA THR A 439 16.63 -4.25 -30.14
C THR A 439 16.98 -5.22 -29.00
N ALA A 440 18.17 -5.81 -28.99
CA ALA A 440 18.62 -6.68 -27.90
C ALA A 440 18.54 -5.98 -26.53
N GLN A 441 18.92 -4.70 -26.44
CA GLN A 441 18.85 -3.90 -25.21
C GLN A 441 17.40 -3.60 -24.78
N GLN A 442 16.51 -3.33 -25.74
CA GLN A 442 15.09 -3.10 -25.45
C GLN A 442 14.39 -4.40 -25.03
N GLN A 443 14.70 -5.51 -25.68
CA GLN A 443 14.27 -6.84 -25.28
C GLN A 443 14.75 -7.17 -23.87
N ALA A 444 16.00 -6.87 -23.54
CA ALA A 444 16.55 -7.02 -22.20
C ALA A 444 15.76 -6.23 -21.16
N ARG A 445 15.44 -4.97 -21.46
CA ARG A 445 14.67 -4.09 -20.59
C ARG A 445 13.23 -4.56 -20.41
N VAL A 446 12.57 -5.07 -21.46
CA VAL A 446 11.25 -5.72 -21.36
C VAL A 446 11.32 -6.94 -20.46
N THR A 447 12.26 -7.86 -20.71
CA THR A 447 12.44 -9.08 -19.90
C THR A 447 12.69 -8.75 -18.44
N TRP A 448 13.54 -7.76 -18.15
CA TRP A 448 13.82 -7.28 -16.80
C TRP A 448 12.60 -6.65 -16.13
N THR A 449 11.88 -5.78 -16.84
CA THR A 449 10.71 -5.06 -16.31
C THR A 449 9.59 -6.03 -15.96
N SER A 450 9.34 -7.02 -16.81
CA SER A 450 8.39 -8.12 -16.56
C SER A 450 8.80 -8.95 -15.33
N ALA A 451 10.09 -9.26 -15.20
CA ALA A 451 10.61 -10.05 -14.07
C ALA A 451 10.47 -9.35 -12.70
N ARG A 452 10.28 -8.03 -12.64
CA ARG A 452 10.13 -7.28 -11.39
C ARG A 452 8.77 -7.44 -10.70
N PHE A 453 7.73 -7.79 -11.43
CA PHE A 453 6.36 -7.88 -10.92
C PHE A 453 5.87 -9.29 -10.68
N GLN A 454 6.56 -10.28 -11.23
CA GLN A 454 6.23 -11.68 -11.08
C GLN A 454 6.76 -12.17 -9.71
N GLU A 455 6.04 -11.84 -8.63
CA GLU A 455 6.25 -12.48 -7.32
C GLU A 455 5.78 -13.95 -7.32
N ASN A 456 4.98 -14.38 -8.32
CA ASN A 456 4.53 -15.76 -8.48
C ASN A 456 5.42 -16.58 -9.43
N VAL A 457 5.86 -17.72 -8.91
CA VAL A 457 6.74 -18.72 -9.49
C VAL A 457 5.98 -19.57 -10.51
N HIS A 458 6.19 -19.35 -11.81
CA HIS A 458 6.23 -20.36 -12.88
C HIS A 458 6.65 -19.69 -14.23
N ASP A 459 7.98 -19.58 -14.44
CA ASP A 459 8.77 -19.26 -15.66
C ASP A 459 8.68 -17.88 -16.34
N ASP A 460 9.75 -17.25 -16.89
CA ASP A 460 10.78 -17.83 -17.78
C ASP A 460 12.28 -17.46 -17.53
N ALA A 461 12.64 -16.37 -16.84
CA ALA A 461 14.06 -15.95 -16.76
C ALA A 461 14.76 -16.38 -15.46
N ASP A 462 15.45 -17.52 -15.46
CA ASP A 462 16.26 -17.96 -14.31
C ASP A 462 17.38 -16.95 -13.95
N VAL A 463 18.02 -17.13 -12.78
CA VAL A 463 19.07 -16.22 -12.29
C VAL A 463 20.24 -16.13 -13.28
N PHE A 464 20.58 -17.23 -13.96
CA PHE A 464 21.63 -17.25 -14.98
C PHE A 464 21.26 -16.40 -16.19
N THR A 465 20.02 -16.48 -16.66
CA THR A 465 19.50 -15.69 -17.77
C THR A 465 19.57 -14.20 -17.46
N LEU A 466 19.14 -13.79 -16.26
CA LEU A 466 19.24 -12.39 -15.83
C LEU A 466 20.70 -11.94 -15.70
N ALA A 467 21.58 -12.80 -15.19
CA ALA A 467 23.00 -12.49 -15.04
C ALA A 467 23.71 -12.35 -16.41
N ALA A 468 23.47 -13.27 -17.34
CA ALA A 468 23.97 -13.21 -18.71
C ALA A 468 23.45 -11.98 -19.46
N LEU A 469 22.18 -11.63 -19.25
CA LEU A 469 21.58 -10.43 -19.80
C LEU A 469 22.25 -9.15 -19.26
N ALA A 470 22.56 -9.11 -17.96
CA ALA A 470 23.30 -7.99 -17.38
C ALA A 470 24.71 -7.85 -17.99
N GLU A 471 25.39 -8.97 -18.24
CA GLU A 471 26.71 -8.99 -18.90
C GLU A 471 26.65 -8.49 -20.35
N GLU A 472 25.64 -8.93 -21.11
CA GLU A 472 25.41 -8.48 -22.49
C GLU A 472 25.12 -6.98 -22.54
N VAL A 473 24.21 -6.50 -21.69
CA VAL A 473 23.84 -5.07 -21.61
C VAL A 473 25.03 -4.20 -21.18
N ALA A 474 25.85 -4.68 -20.24
CA ALA A 474 27.07 -3.97 -19.84
C ALA A 474 28.09 -3.91 -20.98
N SER A 475 28.24 -5.00 -21.75
CA SER A 475 29.11 -5.04 -22.94
C SER A 475 28.62 -4.10 -24.05
N GLY A 476 27.30 -3.87 -24.12
CA GLY A 476 26.66 -2.87 -24.97
C GLY A 476 26.81 -1.42 -24.50
N GLY A 477 27.41 -1.16 -23.33
CA GLY A 477 27.72 0.17 -22.80
C GLY A 477 26.73 0.75 -21.78
N ASP A 478 25.65 0.04 -21.42
CA ASP A 478 24.66 0.51 -20.44
C ASP A 478 24.86 -0.15 -19.07
N THR A 479 25.87 0.34 -18.34
CA THR A 479 26.21 -0.16 -17.01
C THR A 479 25.10 0.08 -15.98
N GLY A 480 24.27 1.11 -16.17
CA GLY A 480 23.14 1.43 -15.29
C GLY A 480 22.01 0.40 -15.37
N LEU A 481 21.58 0.05 -16.59
CA LEU A 481 20.59 -1.02 -16.78
C LEU A 481 21.15 -2.38 -16.36
N ALA A 482 22.41 -2.69 -16.72
CA ALA A 482 23.06 -3.92 -16.29
C ALA A 482 23.07 -4.07 -14.76
N LEU A 483 23.38 -3.00 -14.01
CA LEU A 483 23.33 -3.03 -12.55
C LEU A 483 21.92 -3.31 -12.00
N ARG A 484 20.88 -2.73 -12.60
CA ARG A 484 19.47 -2.97 -12.23
C ARG A 484 19.02 -4.41 -12.50
N ILE A 485 19.46 -4.99 -13.62
CA ILE A 485 19.21 -6.39 -13.98
C ILE A 485 19.93 -7.31 -12.99
N LEU A 486 21.22 -7.06 -12.73
CA LEU A 486 22.03 -7.85 -11.83
C LEU A 486 21.50 -7.79 -10.38
N TRP A 487 21.00 -6.64 -9.94
CA TRP A 487 20.28 -6.50 -8.66
C TRP A 487 19.03 -7.39 -8.59
N THR A 488 18.31 -7.55 -9.69
CA THR A 488 17.12 -8.41 -9.77
C THR A 488 17.51 -9.88 -9.69
N ALA A 489 18.57 -10.28 -10.39
CA ALA A 489 19.16 -11.62 -10.30
C ALA A 489 19.60 -11.94 -8.85
N ALA A 490 20.29 -11.01 -8.19
CA ALA A 490 20.75 -11.15 -6.81
C ALA A 490 19.59 -11.33 -5.82
N ARG A 491 18.53 -10.51 -5.93
CA ARG A 491 17.33 -10.66 -5.11
C ARG A 491 16.65 -11.99 -5.35
N ARG A 492 16.47 -12.40 -6.61
CA ARG A 492 15.82 -13.68 -6.97
C ARG A 492 16.58 -14.86 -6.38
N ASN A 493 17.92 -14.83 -6.46
CA ASN A 493 18.76 -15.85 -5.83
C ASN A 493 18.57 -15.94 -4.31
N PHE A 494 18.41 -14.82 -3.61
CA PHE A 494 18.16 -14.83 -2.17
C PHE A 494 16.78 -15.40 -1.80
N TRP A 495 15.72 -15.04 -2.55
CA TRP A 495 14.37 -15.47 -2.21
C TRP A 495 14.11 -16.94 -2.56
N LEU A 496 14.59 -17.39 -3.71
CA LEU A 496 14.32 -18.73 -4.24
C LEU A 496 15.47 -19.72 -3.98
N GLU A 497 16.69 -19.23 -3.74
CA GLU A 497 17.93 -20.02 -3.71
C GLU A 497 18.11 -20.84 -5.00
N SER A 498 18.68 -20.19 -6.01
CA SER A 498 18.86 -20.77 -7.35
C SER A 498 20.18 -21.54 -7.50
N GLY A 499 20.78 -21.96 -6.38
CA GLY A 499 22.03 -22.70 -6.32
C GLY A 499 23.29 -21.84 -6.19
N GLU A 500 24.36 -22.44 -5.67
CA GLU A 500 25.63 -21.77 -5.38
C GLU A 500 26.34 -21.25 -6.63
N ASP A 501 26.21 -21.96 -7.76
CA ASP A 501 26.84 -21.55 -9.02
C ASP A 501 26.21 -20.28 -9.60
N ALA A 502 24.89 -20.16 -9.53
CA ALA A 502 24.17 -18.95 -9.94
C ALA A 502 24.55 -17.76 -9.06
N ALA A 503 24.60 -17.97 -7.75
CA ALA A 503 25.03 -16.97 -6.78
C ALA A 503 26.48 -16.51 -7.05
N ARG A 504 27.38 -17.44 -7.33
CA ARG A 504 28.80 -17.16 -7.65
C ARG A 504 28.94 -16.38 -8.95
N TYR A 505 28.18 -16.73 -9.98
CA TYR A 505 28.20 -16.04 -11.27
C TYR A 505 27.74 -14.59 -11.14
N VAL A 506 26.64 -14.33 -10.42
CA VAL A 506 26.17 -12.96 -10.15
C VAL A 506 27.19 -12.16 -9.34
N ALA A 507 27.82 -12.78 -8.33
CA ALA A 507 28.85 -12.12 -7.52
C ALA A 507 30.11 -11.78 -8.34
N ASP A 508 30.56 -12.67 -9.22
CA ASP A 508 31.69 -12.43 -10.13
C ASP A 508 31.41 -11.25 -11.07
N LEU A 509 30.24 -11.22 -11.70
CA LEU A 509 29.81 -10.13 -12.56
C LEU A 509 29.79 -8.79 -11.81
N ALA A 510 29.30 -8.77 -10.57
CA ALA A 510 29.26 -7.57 -9.73
C ALA A 510 30.65 -7.00 -9.42
N LEU A 511 31.69 -7.86 -9.36
CA LEU A 511 33.08 -7.45 -9.11
C LEU A 511 33.82 -7.07 -10.39
N ARG A 512 33.48 -7.70 -11.52
CA ARG A 512 34.20 -7.57 -12.79
C ARG A 512 33.71 -6.40 -13.64
N LEU A 513 32.40 -6.11 -13.59
CA LEU A 513 31.81 -5.04 -14.39
C LEU A 513 32.01 -3.66 -13.74
N PRO A 514 32.24 -2.59 -14.52
CA PRO A 514 32.53 -1.26 -14.00
C PRO A 514 31.25 -0.53 -13.60
N PHE A 515 30.75 -0.80 -12.39
CA PHE A 515 29.56 -0.12 -11.84
C PHE A 515 29.94 1.04 -10.92
N ASP A 516 29.28 2.20 -11.10
CA ASP A 516 29.56 3.42 -10.32
C ASP A 516 28.84 3.50 -8.97
N ASN A 517 27.78 2.69 -8.76
CA ASN A 517 26.99 2.70 -7.53
C ASN A 517 27.44 1.59 -6.57
N GLU A 518 28.51 1.87 -5.84
CA GLU A 518 29.10 0.93 -4.89
C GLU A 518 28.11 0.43 -3.80
N PRO A 519 27.28 1.25 -3.13
CA PRO A 519 26.29 0.75 -2.18
C PRO A 519 25.39 -0.37 -2.73
N GLN A 520 24.93 -0.23 -3.98
CA GLN A 520 24.11 -1.24 -4.63
C GLN A 520 24.92 -2.50 -4.99
N VAL A 521 26.18 -2.34 -5.43
CA VAL A 521 27.09 -3.48 -5.66
C VAL A 521 27.34 -4.26 -4.36
N LEU A 522 27.59 -3.57 -3.25
CA LEU A 522 27.76 -4.22 -1.93
C LEU A 522 26.51 -4.99 -1.51
N ALA A 523 25.32 -4.44 -1.79
CA ALA A 523 24.09 -5.16 -1.57
C ALA A 523 23.99 -6.40 -2.46
N ILE A 524 24.30 -6.31 -3.77
CA ILE A 524 24.33 -7.48 -4.67
C ILE A 524 25.23 -8.59 -4.11
N LEU A 525 26.45 -8.25 -3.71
CA LEU A 525 27.40 -9.21 -3.12
C LEU A 525 26.88 -9.83 -1.82
N ALA A 526 26.20 -9.05 -0.98
CA ALA A 526 25.60 -9.54 0.26
C ALA A 526 24.37 -10.44 0.01
N TYR A 527 23.63 -10.22 -1.07
CA TYR A 527 22.49 -11.04 -1.47
C TYR A 527 22.91 -12.41 -2.04
N THR A 528 24.04 -12.47 -2.73
CA THR A 528 24.48 -13.70 -3.41
C THR A 528 25.58 -14.45 -2.67
N ALA A 529 26.53 -13.73 -2.09
CA ALA A 529 27.76 -14.30 -1.56
C ALA A 529 28.13 -13.72 -0.17
N PRO A 530 27.21 -13.65 0.81
CA PRO A 530 27.46 -12.92 2.07
C PRO A 530 28.58 -13.51 2.92
N MET A 531 28.86 -14.80 2.78
CA MET A 531 29.95 -15.46 3.52
C MET A 531 31.29 -15.36 2.79
N THR A 532 31.34 -15.60 1.48
CA THR A 532 32.59 -15.58 0.71
C THR A 532 33.06 -14.16 0.40
N GLN A 533 32.13 -13.21 0.19
CA GLN A 533 32.42 -11.79 -0.03
C GLN A 533 32.25 -10.94 1.25
N GLY A 534 31.89 -11.56 2.38
CA GLY A 534 31.61 -10.86 3.63
C GLY A 534 32.77 -10.03 4.15
N ALA A 535 34.02 -10.49 3.97
CA ALA A 535 35.21 -9.73 4.36
C ALA A 535 35.33 -8.40 3.60
N HIS A 536 35.14 -8.44 2.28
CA HIS A 536 35.16 -7.26 1.44
C HIS A 536 33.99 -6.32 1.79
N VAL A 537 32.76 -6.86 1.87
CA VAL A 537 31.56 -6.07 2.14
C VAL A 537 31.64 -5.39 3.52
N ILE A 538 32.02 -6.11 4.58
CA ILE A 538 32.15 -5.54 5.92
C ILE A 538 33.22 -4.44 5.98
N ALA A 539 34.34 -4.61 5.28
CA ALA A 539 35.38 -3.58 5.23
C ALA A 539 34.85 -2.28 4.58
N ARG A 540 34.09 -2.40 3.49
CA ARG A 540 33.48 -1.24 2.81
C ARG A 540 32.34 -0.63 3.64
N LEU A 541 31.51 -1.43 4.32
CA LEU A 541 30.49 -0.93 5.25
C LEU A 541 31.09 -0.09 6.38
N LYS A 542 32.24 -0.50 6.95
CA LYS A 542 32.94 0.31 7.96
C LYS A 542 33.42 1.65 7.40
N HIS A 543 33.87 1.68 6.15
CA HIS A 543 34.25 2.93 5.47
C HIS A 543 33.05 3.87 5.30
N TRP A 544 31.91 3.36 4.82
CA TRP A 544 30.67 4.12 4.67
C TRP A 544 30.07 4.58 6.01
N ALA A 545 30.23 3.79 7.08
CA ALA A 545 29.80 4.19 8.42
C ALA A 545 30.61 5.39 8.95
N ALA A 546 31.89 5.48 8.56
CA ALA A 546 32.75 6.63 8.89
C ALA A 546 32.53 7.84 7.96
N HIS A 547 31.99 7.62 6.76
CA HIS A 547 31.74 8.65 5.75
C HIS A 547 30.30 8.50 5.21
N PRO A 548 29.29 8.98 5.96
CA PRO A 548 27.89 8.79 5.59
C PRO A 548 27.57 9.37 4.21
N SER A 549 26.75 8.64 3.44
CA SER A 549 26.39 9.03 2.07
C SER A 549 25.51 10.28 2.01
N GLY A 550 24.65 10.48 3.01
CA GLY A 550 23.58 11.48 2.99
C GLY A 550 22.41 11.12 2.06
N ASP A 551 22.48 10.01 1.33
CA ASP A 551 21.42 9.49 0.47
C ASP A 551 20.70 8.33 1.14
N ALA A 552 19.40 8.51 1.37
CA ALA A 552 18.53 7.52 1.98
C ALA A 552 18.48 6.19 1.19
N THR A 553 18.65 6.25 -0.14
CA THR A 553 18.67 5.08 -1.02
C THR A 553 19.95 4.27 -0.84
N ALA A 554 21.09 4.93 -0.87
CA ALA A 554 22.39 4.33 -0.58
C ALA A 554 22.41 3.71 0.81
N ASP A 555 21.96 4.44 1.83
CA ASP A 555 21.89 3.95 3.21
C ASP A 555 20.97 2.72 3.36
N ARG A 556 19.90 2.64 2.56
CA ARG A 556 19.05 1.44 2.52
C ARG A 556 19.83 0.23 1.99
N PHE A 557 20.56 0.38 0.90
CA PHE A 557 21.38 -0.71 0.36
C PHE A 557 22.48 -1.16 1.33
N LEU A 558 23.18 -0.20 1.96
CA LEU A 558 24.20 -0.48 2.96
C LEU A 558 23.62 -1.17 4.19
N GLY A 559 22.44 -0.73 4.65
CA GLY A 559 21.71 -1.34 5.75
C GLY A 559 21.36 -2.81 5.46
N THR A 560 20.76 -3.09 4.30
CA THR A 560 20.45 -4.46 3.91
C THR A 560 21.72 -5.31 3.74
N ALA A 561 22.77 -4.77 3.13
CA ALA A 561 24.05 -5.47 2.98
C ALA A 561 24.63 -5.85 4.36
N ALA A 562 24.60 -4.92 5.32
CA ALA A 562 25.07 -5.15 6.69
C ALA A 562 24.29 -6.25 7.41
N VAL A 563 22.96 -6.32 7.23
CA VAL A 563 22.14 -7.42 7.76
C VAL A 563 22.57 -8.76 7.16
N LEU A 564 22.69 -8.84 5.84
CA LEU A 564 22.95 -10.11 5.16
C LEU A 564 24.35 -10.68 5.39
N VAL A 565 25.35 -9.84 5.71
CA VAL A 565 26.69 -10.29 6.10
C VAL A 565 26.85 -10.49 7.62
N GLY A 566 25.80 -10.24 8.41
CA GLY A 566 25.80 -10.48 9.87
C GLY A 566 26.54 -9.40 10.67
N ALA A 567 26.60 -8.18 10.15
CA ALA A 567 27.10 -6.97 10.82
C ALA A 567 25.91 -6.13 11.33
N PHE A 568 25.09 -6.73 12.20
CA PHE A 568 23.84 -6.13 12.68
C PHE A 568 24.05 -4.80 13.42
N ASP A 569 25.21 -4.64 14.06
CA ASP A 569 25.64 -3.40 14.71
C ASP A 569 25.81 -2.24 13.71
N LEU A 570 26.40 -2.50 12.54
CA LEU A 570 26.48 -1.51 11.45
C LEU A 570 25.11 -1.28 10.80
N ALA A 571 24.30 -2.34 10.66
CA ALA A 571 22.98 -2.25 10.05
C ALA A 571 22.06 -1.26 10.78
N ALA A 572 22.16 -1.18 12.12
CA ALA A 572 21.35 -0.27 12.93
C ALA A 572 21.52 1.21 12.54
N GLY A 573 22.76 1.63 12.25
CA GLY A 573 23.09 2.99 11.84
C GLY A 573 22.54 3.33 10.45
N PHE A 574 22.86 2.52 9.44
CA PHE A 574 22.37 2.71 8.07
C PHE A 574 20.84 2.63 7.97
N SER A 575 20.22 1.74 8.73
CA SER A 575 18.76 1.64 8.77
C SER A 575 18.12 2.89 9.38
N ALA A 576 18.70 3.49 10.42
CA ALA A 576 18.16 4.71 11.01
C ALA A 576 18.24 5.91 10.05
N ALA A 577 19.36 6.03 9.34
CA ALA A 577 19.58 7.09 8.35
C ALA A 577 18.62 6.96 7.15
N SER A 578 18.51 5.76 6.57
CA SER A 578 17.61 5.50 5.44
C SER A 578 16.13 5.74 5.77
N LEU A 579 15.64 5.27 6.93
CA LEU A 579 14.22 5.47 7.31
C LEU A 579 13.84 6.94 7.42
N SER A 580 14.73 7.78 7.95
CA SER A 580 14.45 9.22 8.10
C SER A 580 14.32 9.91 6.75
N GLY A 581 15.24 9.63 5.82
CA GLY A 581 15.18 10.21 4.48
C GLY A 581 14.05 9.66 3.62
N LEU A 582 13.80 8.34 3.66
CA LEU A 582 12.71 7.71 2.91
C LEU A 582 11.32 8.22 3.35
N ARG A 583 11.13 8.48 4.65
CA ARG A 583 9.90 9.11 5.17
C ARG A 583 9.75 10.55 4.69
N ALA A 584 10.81 11.35 4.78
CA ALA A 584 10.79 12.75 4.34
C ALA A 584 10.49 12.87 2.84
N GLN A 585 10.93 11.90 2.03
CA GLN A 585 10.73 11.84 0.59
C GLN A 585 9.41 11.14 0.18
N GLY A 586 8.62 10.61 1.12
CA GLY A 586 7.38 9.89 0.81
C GLY A 586 7.57 8.54 0.09
N ARG A 587 8.77 7.95 0.10
CA ARG A 587 9.12 6.74 -0.67
C ARG A 587 8.70 5.45 0.03
N LEU A 588 7.40 5.28 0.28
CA LEU A 588 6.83 4.18 1.07
C LEU A 588 7.23 2.79 0.54
N PHE A 589 7.25 2.57 -0.78
CA PHE A 589 7.62 1.27 -1.35
C PHE A 589 9.01 0.81 -0.90
N GLN A 590 9.98 1.73 -0.89
CA GLN A 590 11.36 1.45 -0.44
C GLN A 590 11.48 1.42 1.09
N LEU A 591 10.63 2.17 1.78
CA LEU A 591 10.56 2.20 3.24
C LEU A 591 10.26 0.81 3.82
N VAL A 592 9.37 0.03 3.19
CA VAL A 592 9.03 -1.34 3.64
C VAL A 592 10.26 -2.23 3.74
N GLY A 593 11.11 -2.25 2.71
CA GLY A 593 12.33 -3.06 2.70
C GLY A 593 13.33 -2.66 3.79
N ALA A 594 13.46 -1.36 4.03
CA ALA A 594 14.32 -0.83 5.11
C ALA A 594 13.78 -1.22 6.51
N LEU A 595 12.46 -1.08 6.72
CA LEU A 595 11.79 -1.48 7.97
C LEU A 595 11.91 -2.98 8.22
N ALA A 596 11.73 -3.81 7.20
CA ALA A 596 11.87 -5.26 7.31
C ALA A 596 13.30 -5.66 7.71
N ALA A 597 14.32 -5.09 7.06
CA ALA A 597 15.72 -5.35 7.41
C ALA A 597 16.08 -4.87 8.83
N ARG A 598 15.59 -3.69 9.23
CA ARG A 598 15.77 -3.15 10.59
C ARG A 598 15.08 -4.02 11.65
N GLY A 599 13.83 -4.38 11.42
CA GLY A 599 13.06 -5.22 12.34
C GLY A 599 13.71 -6.59 12.53
N TRP A 600 14.18 -7.20 11.43
CA TRP A 600 14.87 -8.48 11.46
C TRP A 600 16.15 -8.45 12.30
N SER A 601 17.06 -7.53 11.99
CA SER A 601 18.35 -7.41 12.71
C SER A 601 18.17 -7.01 14.17
N ALA A 602 17.23 -6.09 14.48
CA ALA A 602 16.90 -5.72 15.85
C ALA A 602 16.35 -6.91 16.66
N THR A 603 15.54 -7.78 16.03
CA THR A 603 15.01 -9.00 16.67
C THR A 603 16.15 -9.95 17.06
N LEU A 604 17.12 -10.17 16.19
CA LEU A 604 18.28 -11.04 16.49
C LEU A 604 19.21 -10.46 17.57
N LEU A 605 19.25 -9.14 17.71
CA LEU A 605 19.94 -8.45 18.82
C LEU A 605 19.10 -8.38 20.11
N CYS A 606 17.82 -8.79 20.05
CA CYS A 606 16.81 -8.62 21.10
C CYS A 606 16.57 -7.15 21.52
N ASP A 607 16.73 -6.22 20.58
CA ASP A 607 16.33 -4.83 20.75
C ASP A 607 14.83 -4.69 20.42
N LEU A 608 13.98 -5.13 21.35
CA LEU A 608 12.52 -5.15 21.17
C LEU A 608 11.93 -3.75 21.00
N ALA A 609 12.57 -2.72 21.56
CA ALA A 609 12.16 -1.34 21.39
C ALA A 609 12.24 -0.92 19.92
N VAL A 610 13.23 -1.39 19.17
CA VAL A 610 13.33 -1.13 17.72
C VAL A 610 12.56 -2.17 16.90
N ALA A 611 12.60 -3.44 17.29
CA ALA A 611 12.07 -4.55 16.51
C ALA A 611 10.54 -4.50 16.37
N VAL A 612 9.83 -4.33 17.50
CA VAL A 612 8.36 -4.30 17.56
C VAL A 612 7.76 -3.24 16.62
N PRO A 613 8.12 -1.95 16.72
CA PRO A 613 7.54 -0.94 15.84
C PRO A 613 7.96 -1.13 14.37
N SER A 614 9.21 -1.54 14.12
CA SER A 614 9.69 -1.74 12.74
C SER A 614 8.95 -2.88 12.02
N ALA A 615 8.74 -4.01 12.70
CA ALA A 615 8.03 -5.15 12.14
C ALA A 615 6.52 -4.88 11.95
N ALA A 616 5.89 -4.19 12.90
CA ALA A 616 4.48 -3.81 12.79
C ALA A 616 4.23 -2.80 11.66
N GLU A 617 5.12 -1.82 11.48
CA GLU A 617 5.03 -0.85 10.39
C GLU A 617 5.31 -1.50 9.03
N ALA A 618 6.31 -2.39 8.94
CA ALA A 618 6.59 -3.16 7.72
C ALA A 618 5.40 -4.03 7.29
N ASP A 619 4.76 -4.76 8.21
CA ASP A 619 3.59 -5.61 7.92
C ASP A 619 2.41 -4.78 7.40
N ARG A 620 2.15 -3.62 8.01
CA ARG A 620 1.10 -2.70 7.56
C ARG A 620 1.39 -2.10 6.18
N LEU A 621 2.57 -1.53 5.99
CA LEU A 621 2.93 -0.85 4.74
C LEU A 621 3.12 -1.84 3.57
N SER A 622 3.61 -3.05 3.83
CA SER A 622 3.69 -4.10 2.81
C SER A 622 2.31 -4.48 2.28
N GLN A 623 1.29 -4.57 3.14
CA GLN A 623 -0.11 -4.76 2.72
C GLN A 623 -0.64 -3.58 1.93
N GLU A 624 -0.34 -2.35 2.35
CA GLU A 624 -0.78 -1.13 1.65
C GLU A 624 -0.13 -0.96 0.27
N THR A 625 1.09 -1.47 0.10
CA THR A 625 1.88 -1.37 -1.14
C THR A 625 1.88 -2.64 -1.99
N GLY A 626 1.16 -3.69 -1.57
CA GLY A 626 1.06 -4.96 -2.30
C GLY A 626 2.36 -5.77 -2.38
N GLN A 627 3.26 -5.65 -1.39
CA GLN A 627 4.56 -6.33 -1.37
C GLN A 627 4.50 -7.63 -0.56
N THR A 628 4.02 -8.72 -1.17
CA THR A 628 3.69 -9.98 -0.47
C THR A 628 4.91 -10.66 0.16
N LEU A 629 6.06 -10.63 -0.53
CA LEU A 629 7.32 -11.18 0.01
C LEU A 629 7.78 -10.46 1.29
N LEU A 630 7.65 -9.13 1.31
CA LEU A 630 8.00 -8.33 2.48
C LEU A 630 6.98 -8.47 3.60
N GLN A 631 5.70 -8.66 3.27
CA GLN A 631 4.66 -9.00 4.24
C GLN A 631 4.99 -10.31 4.97
N GLY A 632 5.36 -11.36 4.22
CA GLY A 632 5.79 -12.63 4.79
C GLY A 632 6.96 -12.46 5.75
N THR A 633 7.95 -11.64 5.38
CA THR A 633 9.13 -11.33 6.20
C THR A 633 8.77 -10.57 7.48
N ALA A 634 7.90 -9.55 7.37
CA ALA A 634 7.46 -8.76 8.52
C ALA A 634 6.68 -9.62 9.52
N ARG A 635 5.79 -10.50 9.03
CA ARG A 635 5.00 -11.42 9.86
C ARG A 635 5.87 -12.45 10.59
N CYS A 636 6.82 -13.08 9.90
CA CYS A 636 7.68 -14.06 10.54
C CYS A 636 8.69 -13.40 11.52
N THR A 637 9.03 -12.12 11.29
CA THR A 637 9.74 -11.30 12.29
C THR A 637 8.87 -11.06 13.54
N LYS A 638 7.58 -10.74 13.37
CA LYS A 638 6.63 -10.62 14.50
C LYS A 638 6.50 -11.94 15.28
N ALA A 639 6.55 -13.09 14.59
CA ALA A 639 6.53 -14.39 15.24
C ALA A 639 7.75 -14.61 16.18
N LEU A 640 8.96 -14.24 15.73
CA LEU A 640 10.15 -14.27 16.60
C LEU A 640 10.03 -13.32 17.79
N ILE A 641 9.52 -12.11 17.56
CA ILE A 641 9.31 -11.11 18.62
C ILE A 641 8.34 -11.67 19.68
N ALA A 642 7.20 -12.23 19.27
CA ALA A 642 6.24 -12.86 20.16
C ALA A 642 6.87 -14.03 20.96
N ALA A 643 7.69 -14.86 20.31
CA ALA A 643 8.41 -15.95 20.97
C ALA A 643 9.38 -15.43 22.06
N LEU A 644 10.10 -14.33 21.80
CA LEU A 644 10.97 -13.68 22.78
C LEU A 644 10.18 -13.11 23.96
N GLN A 645 9.02 -12.51 23.70
CA GLN A 645 8.12 -11.94 24.71
C GLN A 645 7.35 -13.02 25.50
N GLY A 646 7.42 -14.29 25.09
CA GLY A 646 6.71 -15.40 25.73
C GLY A 646 5.24 -15.51 25.32
N GLU A 647 4.82 -14.80 24.28
CA GLU A 647 3.48 -14.87 23.67
C GLU A 647 3.41 -16.06 22.71
N LEU A 648 3.52 -17.27 23.25
CA LEU A 648 3.80 -18.48 22.47
C LEU A 648 2.71 -18.81 21.45
N ASP A 649 1.44 -18.59 21.78
CA ASP A 649 0.31 -18.90 20.89
C ASP A 649 0.24 -17.90 19.71
N ASP A 650 0.54 -16.62 19.96
CA ASP A 650 0.65 -15.62 18.90
C ASP A 650 1.88 -15.87 18.01
N ALA A 651 3.00 -16.29 18.61
CA ALA A 651 4.19 -16.66 17.87
C ALA A 651 3.94 -17.85 16.93
N GLU A 652 3.24 -18.88 17.40
CA GLU A 652 2.88 -20.06 16.62
C GLU A 652 1.94 -19.70 15.46
N ARG A 653 0.84 -18.99 15.75
CA ARG A 653 -0.11 -18.53 14.72
C ARG A 653 0.55 -17.67 13.64
N LEU A 654 1.37 -16.69 14.04
CA LEU A 654 2.07 -15.82 13.08
C LEU A 654 3.09 -16.59 12.23
N ALA A 655 3.77 -17.58 12.82
CA ALA A 655 4.70 -18.42 12.08
C ALA A 655 3.99 -19.33 11.07
N GLU A 656 2.83 -19.90 11.43
CA GLU A 656 2.00 -20.71 10.52
C GLU A 656 1.47 -19.87 9.34
N GLU A 657 0.90 -18.69 9.61
CA GLU A 657 0.48 -17.74 8.56
C GLU A 657 1.63 -17.37 7.61
N SER A 658 2.84 -17.21 8.15
CA SER A 658 4.05 -16.96 7.36
C SER A 658 4.51 -18.18 6.56
N ILE A 659 4.29 -19.40 7.04
CA ILE A 659 4.59 -20.63 6.30
C ILE A 659 3.67 -20.73 5.07
N ASP A 660 2.37 -20.46 5.23
CA ASP A 660 1.42 -20.50 4.11
C ASP A 660 1.81 -19.50 3.00
N LEU A 661 2.15 -18.27 3.39
CA LEU A 661 2.66 -17.25 2.46
C LEU A 661 4.02 -17.67 1.85
N GLY A 662 4.94 -18.16 2.68
CA GLY A 662 6.28 -18.57 2.24
C GLY A 662 6.26 -19.76 1.29
N SER A 663 5.35 -20.71 1.49
CA SER A 663 5.19 -21.90 0.66
C SER A 663 4.58 -21.58 -0.69
N SER A 664 3.55 -20.72 -0.75
CA SER A 664 2.96 -20.30 -2.02
C SER A 664 3.96 -19.54 -2.91
N LEU A 665 4.81 -18.71 -2.31
CA LEU A 665 5.82 -17.91 -3.02
C LEU A 665 7.18 -18.60 -3.15
N HIS A 666 7.36 -19.80 -2.59
CA HIS A 666 8.66 -20.47 -2.45
C HIS A 666 9.75 -19.58 -1.80
N ALA A 667 9.34 -18.70 -0.88
CA ALA A 667 10.20 -17.72 -0.23
C ALA A 667 11.00 -18.36 0.92
N ARG A 668 12.15 -18.96 0.60
CA ARG A 668 12.99 -19.68 1.56
C ARG A 668 13.39 -18.86 2.79
N PRO A 669 13.72 -17.55 2.71
CA PRO A 669 13.98 -16.73 3.89
C PRO A 669 12.79 -16.66 4.86
N VAL A 670 11.56 -16.56 4.35
CA VAL A 670 10.34 -16.51 5.18
C VAL A 670 10.16 -17.84 5.91
N LEU A 671 10.31 -18.95 5.19
CA LEU A 671 10.21 -20.31 5.74
C LEU A 671 11.28 -20.57 6.81
N ALA A 672 12.53 -20.22 6.54
CA ALA A 672 13.64 -20.36 7.48
C ALA A 672 13.36 -19.60 8.79
N THR A 673 12.94 -18.35 8.68
CA THR A 673 12.58 -17.53 9.83
C THR A 673 11.40 -18.07 10.62
N ALA A 674 10.32 -18.48 9.95
CA ALA A 674 9.15 -19.04 10.61
C ALA A 674 9.52 -20.32 11.38
N ARG A 675 10.41 -21.16 10.83
CA ARG A 675 10.95 -22.33 11.52
C ARG A 675 11.83 -21.96 12.72
N MET A 676 12.57 -20.85 12.67
CA MET A 676 13.29 -20.34 13.85
C MET A 676 12.31 -19.92 14.97
N ALA A 677 11.21 -19.26 14.63
CA ALA A 677 10.18 -18.88 15.61
C ALA A 677 9.51 -20.10 16.25
N LEU A 678 9.08 -21.07 15.43
CA LEU A 678 8.50 -22.32 15.94
C LEU A 678 9.49 -23.10 16.80
N ALA A 679 10.79 -23.11 16.45
CA ALA A 679 11.81 -23.76 17.27
C ALA A 679 11.97 -23.07 18.64
N GLN A 680 11.84 -21.74 18.71
CA GLN A 680 11.83 -21.02 19.99
C GLN A 680 10.57 -21.33 20.81
N VAL A 681 9.40 -21.43 20.17
CA VAL A 681 8.14 -21.85 20.82
C VAL A 681 8.27 -23.26 21.39
N ALA A 682 8.72 -24.23 20.58
CA ALA A 682 8.93 -25.61 21.01
C ALA A 682 9.97 -25.70 22.15
N SER A 683 11.07 -24.95 22.07
CA SER A 683 12.08 -24.87 23.13
C SER A 683 11.54 -24.26 24.43
N ALA A 684 10.67 -23.24 24.34
CA ALA A 684 10.01 -22.64 25.50
C ALA A 684 9.01 -23.60 26.18
N ARG A 685 8.32 -24.44 25.39
CA ARG A 685 7.43 -25.52 25.87
C ARG A 685 8.18 -26.76 26.39
N GLY A 686 9.49 -26.85 26.15
CA GLY A 686 10.33 -27.98 26.56
C GLY A 686 10.39 -29.13 25.54
N SER A 687 9.80 -28.97 24.35
CA SER A 687 9.82 -29.91 23.23
C SER A 687 11.14 -29.80 22.45
N PHE A 688 12.26 -30.19 23.06
CA PHE A 688 13.59 -29.98 22.46
C PHE A 688 13.86 -30.82 21.20
N ASP A 689 13.32 -32.04 21.09
CA ASP A 689 13.45 -32.85 19.87
C ASP A 689 12.74 -32.20 18.67
N GLU A 690 11.56 -31.63 18.89
CA GLU A 690 10.80 -30.90 17.87
C GLU A 690 11.54 -29.63 17.44
N ALA A 691 12.01 -28.84 18.41
CA ALA A 691 12.82 -27.66 18.15
C ALA A 691 14.09 -28.00 17.33
N LEU A 692 14.74 -29.12 17.64
CA LEU A 692 15.92 -29.59 16.91
C LEU A 692 15.58 -29.97 15.48
N LEU A 693 14.45 -30.66 15.25
CA LEU A 693 13.97 -31.03 13.93
C LEU A 693 13.72 -29.78 13.07
N LEU A 694 13.06 -28.77 13.62
CA LEU A 694 12.80 -27.49 12.94
C LEU A 694 14.10 -26.78 12.54
N LEU A 695 15.07 -26.69 13.45
CA LEU A 695 16.35 -26.02 13.18
C LEU A 695 17.23 -26.79 12.20
N ARG A 696 17.11 -28.13 12.14
CA ARG A 696 17.84 -28.94 11.15
C ARG A 696 17.33 -28.73 9.72
N GLN A 697 16.07 -28.36 9.52
CA GLN A 697 15.55 -28.03 8.18
C GLN A 697 16.27 -26.82 7.57
N LEU A 698 16.77 -25.87 8.38
CA LEU A 698 17.58 -24.76 7.87
C LEU A 698 18.95 -25.21 7.34
N GLN A 699 19.37 -26.43 7.67
CA GLN A 699 20.72 -26.93 7.49
C GLN A 699 20.81 -27.97 6.36
N ASP A 700 19.67 -28.51 5.95
CA ASP A 700 19.52 -29.50 4.89
C ASP A 700 19.18 -28.83 3.56
N PRO A 701 20.09 -28.82 2.56
CA PRO A 701 19.84 -28.22 1.25
C PRO A 701 18.55 -28.69 0.55
N ALA A 702 18.09 -29.90 0.85
CA ALA A 702 16.85 -30.46 0.28
C ALA A 702 15.57 -29.91 0.92
N ALA A 703 15.65 -29.29 2.10
CA ALA A 703 14.49 -28.75 2.80
C ALA A 703 14.07 -27.38 2.26
N ALA A 704 12.76 -27.12 2.19
CA ALA A 704 12.23 -25.83 1.73
C ALA A 704 12.71 -24.63 2.58
N ALA A 705 12.95 -24.86 3.88
CA ALA A 705 13.43 -23.84 4.82
C ALA A 705 14.96 -23.64 4.82
N TYR A 706 15.71 -24.35 3.98
CA TYR A 706 17.15 -24.13 3.89
C TYR A 706 17.48 -22.79 3.25
N HIS A 707 18.38 -22.05 3.91
CA HIS A 707 18.92 -20.81 3.38
C HIS A 707 20.41 -20.67 3.77
N PRO A 708 21.33 -20.50 2.80
CA PRO A 708 22.78 -20.50 3.04
C PRO A 708 23.26 -19.50 4.11
N THR A 709 22.61 -18.33 4.18
CA THR A 709 22.90 -17.26 5.15
C THR A 709 22.22 -17.48 6.51
N LEU A 710 20.90 -17.64 6.56
CA LEU A 710 20.15 -17.66 7.82
C LEU A 710 20.52 -18.85 8.71
N ARG A 711 20.94 -19.97 8.12
CA ARG A 711 21.47 -21.13 8.86
C ARG A 711 22.68 -20.80 9.74
N CYS A 712 23.46 -19.77 9.38
CA CYS A 712 24.60 -19.29 10.15
C CYS A 712 24.17 -18.55 11.42
N TYR A 713 23.02 -17.88 11.38
CA TYR A 713 22.52 -17.05 12.49
C TYR A 713 21.64 -17.84 13.47
N ALA A 714 21.14 -19.00 13.06
CA ALA A 714 20.44 -19.96 13.92
C ALA A 714 21.38 -20.85 14.75
N LEU A 715 22.71 -20.66 14.68
CA LEU A 715 23.69 -21.58 15.26
C LEU A 715 23.60 -21.70 16.79
N ILE A 716 23.36 -20.59 17.49
CA ILE A 716 23.21 -20.60 18.97
C ILE A 716 21.96 -21.39 19.37
N ASP A 717 20.84 -21.18 18.66
CA ASP A 717 19.59 -21.91 18.90
C ASP A 717 19.78 -23.41 18.64
N LEU A 718 20.42 -23.77 17.52
CA LEU A 718 20.70 -25.17 17.18
C LEU A 718 21.52 -25.87 18.25
N VAL A 719 22.58 -25.23 18.75
CA VAL A 719 23.47 -25.82 19.75
C VAL A 719 22.81 -25.90 21.13
N ASP A 720 22.13 -24.84 21.57
CA ASP A 720 21.42 -24.83 22.86
C ASP A 720 20.33 -25.92 22.89
N VAL A 721 19.54 -26.02 21.82
CA VAL A 721 18.50 -27.05 21.70
C VAL A 721 19.10 -28.45 21.62
N ALA A 722 20.14 -28.68 20.81
CA ALA A 722 20.79 -29.99 20.71
C ALA A 722 21.41 -30.44 22.05
N GLN A 723 21.98 -29.49 22.83
CA GLN A 723 22.49 -29.76 24.17
C GLN A 723 21.39 -30.25 25.11
N ARG A 724 20.19 -29.67 25.01
CA ARG A 724 19.04 -29.99 25.87
C ARG A 724 18.29 -31.25 25.43
N ALA A 725 18.29 -31.54 24.13
CA ALA A 725 17.83 -32.80 23.58
C ALA A 725 18.84 -33.95 23.81
N HIS A 726 20.02 -33.68 24.38
CA HIS A 726 21.11 -34.65 24.54
C HIS A 726 21.60 -35.27 23.21
N ARG A 727 21.55 -34.48 22.12
CA ARG A 727 21.91 -34.88 20.75
C ARG A 727 23.04 -34.04 20.17
N THR A 728 23.98 -33.58 21.00
CA THR A 728 25.11 -32.74 20.58
C THR A 728 26.00 -33.41 19.54
N GLU A 729 26.16 -34.74 19.61
CA GLU A 729 26.95 -35.51 18.63
C GLU A 729 26.39 -35.39 17.21
N GLU A 730 25.06 -35.31 17.06
CA GLU A 730 24.40 -35.23 15.75
C GLU A 730 24.68 -33.93 15.00
N ILE A 731 25.10 -32.86 15.71
CA ILE A 731 25.34 -31.54 15.12
C ILE A 731 26.83 -31.18 15.02
N ARG A 732 27.76 -32.01 15.51
CA ARG A 732 29.20 -31.67 15.53
C ARG A 732 29.78 -31.41 14.14
N ASP A 733 29.46 -32.26 13.18
CA ASP A 733 29.93 -32.12 11.80
C ASP A 733 29.40 -30.84 11.14
N LEU A 734 28.17 -30.45 11.49
CA LEU A 734 27.56 -29.22 11.03
C LEU A 734 28.28 -28.01 11.62
N VAL A 735 28.54 -27.99 12.93
CA VAL A 735 29.30 -26.90 13.57
C VAL A 735 30.70 -26.80 12.96
N ARG A 736 31.38 -27.93 12.71
CA ARG A 736 32.70 -27.93 12.04
C ARG A 736 32.66 -27.26 10.67
N ARG A 737 31.59 -27.46 9.88
CA ARG A 737 31.39 -26.75 8.61
C ARG A 737 31.20 -25.24 8.82
N MET A 738 30.47 -24.82 9.86
CA MET A 738 30.32 -23.39 10.19
C MET A 738 31.64 -22.75 10.62
N GLU A 739 32.52 -23.48 11.30
CA GLU A 739 33.86 -22.99 11.64
C GLU A 739 34.75 -22.77 10.40
N VAL A 740 34.61 -23.63 9.38
CA VAL A 740 35.29 -23.42 8.09
C VAL A 740 34.82 -22.12 7.45
N ILE A 741 33.51 -21.88 7.42
CA ILE A 741 32.92 -20.64 6.87
C ILE A 741 33.37 -19.43 7.68
N ALA A 742 33.38 -19.50 9.01
CA ALA A 742 33.77 -18.40 9.89
C ALA A 742 35.22 -17.94 9.68
N ARG A 743 36.11 -18.80 9.16
CA ARG A 743 37.48 -18.40 8.80
C ARG A 743 37.55 -17.52 7.56
N GLN A 744 36.51 -17.49 6.73
CA GLN A 744 36.47 -16.76 5.46
C GLN A 744 35.87 -15.36 5.59
N THR A 745 35.19 -15.08 6.71
CA THR A 745 34.45 -13.82 6.89
C THR A 745 34.60 -13.27 8.32
N PRO A 746 34.71 -11.94 8.50
CA PRO A 746 34.65 -11.30 9.81
C PRO A 746 33.22 -11.09 10.30
N SER A 747 32.23 -11.83 9.78
CA SER A 747 30.82 -11.75 10.18
C SER A 747 30.64 -11.89 11.70
N THR A 748 30.24 -10.81 12.37
CA THR A 748 30.17 -10.79 13.83
C THR A 748 29.13 -11.78 14.35
N ALA A 749 27.95 -11.84 13.72
CA ALA A 749 26.90 -12.80 14.05
C ALA A 749 27.39 -14.27 14.05
N LEU A 750 28.10 -14.66 12.98
CA LEU A 750 28.61 -16.02 12.83
C LEU A 750 29.71 -16.32 13.86
N HIS A 751 30.65 -15.40 14.08
CA HIS A 751 31.72 -15.56 15.07
C HIS A 751 31.20 -15.68 16.50
N VAL A 752 30.14 -14.93 16.84
CA VAL A 752 29.45 -15.07 18.14
C VAL A 752 28.85 -16.47 18.27
N GLY A 753 28.15 -16.96 17.25
CA GLY A 753 27.58 -18.31 17.23
C GLY A 753 28.63 -19.42 17.33
N VAL A 754 29.74 -19.31 16.61
CA VAL A 754 30.84 -20.30 16.62
C VAL A 754 31.53 -20.36 17.99
N ARG A 755 31.77 -19.21 18.64
CA ARG A 755 32.36 -19.19 19.99
C ARG A 755 31.44 -19.87 21.01
N PHE A 756 30.14 -19.59 20.95
CA PHE A 756 29.14 -20.27 21.77
C PHE A 756 29.14 -21.79 21.51
N ALA A 757 29.14 -22.19 20.23
CA ALA A 757 29.12 -23.60 19.85
C ALA A 757 30.35 -24.36 20.35
N ARG A 758 31.55 -23.78 20.23
CA ARG A 758 32.80 -24.36 20.76
C ARG A 758 32.75 -24.60 22.25
N ALA A 759 32.25 -23.62 23.01
CA ALA A 759 32.17 -23.71 24.46
C ALA A 759 31.20 -24.82 24.91
N VAL A 760 30.04 -24.93 24.27
CA VAL A 760 29.02 -25.93 24.61
C VAL A 760 29.43 -27.35 24.19
N LEU A 761 30.12 -27.49 23.05
CA LEU A 761 30.48 -28.79 22.46
C LEU A 761 31.87 -29.31 22.88
N ALA A 762 32.64 -28.56 23.67
CA ALA A 762 33.95 -28.99 24.14
C ALA A 762 33.87 -30.35 24.88
N HIS A 763 34.83 -31.23 24.58
CA HIS A 763 34.86 -32.60 25.13
C HIS A 763 35.43 -32.63 26.56
N GLU A 764 36.47 -31.84 26.81
CA GLU A 764 37.13 -31.76 28.12
C GLU A 764 36.63 -30.55 28.92
N ASP A 765 36.53 -30.72 30.23
CA ASP A 765 36.03 -29.68 31.13
C ASP A 765 36.91 -28.42 31.14
N ALA A 766 38.23 -28.61 31.10
CA ALA A 766 39.18 -27.49 31.07
C ALA A 766 39.06 -26.68 29.78
N ASP A 767 38.83 -27.36 28.65
CA ASP A 767 38.60 -26.73 27.36
C ASP A 767 37.26 -25.99 27.33
N ALA A 768 36.20 -26.59 27.85
CA ALA A 768 34.88 -25.96 27.90
C ALA A 768 34.90 -24.65 28.70
N GLU A 769 35.50 -24.66 29.90
CA GLU A 769 35.61 -23.46 30.73
C GLU A 769 36.41 -22.37 30.04
N ARG A 770 37.57 -22.71 29.47
CA ARG A 770 38.38 -21.77 28.68
C ARG A 770 37.56 -21.16 27.53
N CYS A 771 36.85 -21.98 26.76
CA CYS A 771 36.04 -21.50 25.64
C CYS A 771 34.86 -20.61 26.08
N PHE A 772 34.22 -20.89 27.23
CA PHE A 772 33.19 -20.00 27.78
C PHE A 772 33.78 -18.64 28.18
N LEU A 773 34.93 -18.64 28.85
CA LEU A 773 35.62 -17.41 29.24
C LEU A 773 36.08 -16.61 28.02
N GLU A 774 36.63 -17.26 26.99
CA GLU A 774 36.98 -16.63 25.71
C GLU A 774 35.75 -16.03 25.00
N ALA A 775 34.62 -16.75 24.99
CA ALA A 775 33.38 -16.25 24.41
C ALA A 775 32.85 -15.01 25.15
N LEU A 776 32.96 -14.98 26.48
CA LEU A 776 32.56 -13.85 27.32
C LEU A 776 33.54 -12.67 27.33
N ALA A 777 34.81 -12.92 27.00
CA ALA A 777 35.85 -11.89 26.88
C ALA A 777 35.83 -11.16 25.52
N ALA A 778 35.13 -11.71 24.52
CA ALA A 778 34.93 -11.04 23.24
C ALA A 778 34.12 -9.73 23.41
N ASP A 779 34.31 -8.77 22.51
CA ASP A 779 33.49 -7.56 22.49
C ASP A 779 32.05 -7.89 22.07
N LEU A 780 31.18 -8.01 23.07
CA LEU A 780 29.75 -8.25 22.93
C LEU A 780 28.93 -7.03 23.36
N THR A 781 29.52 -5.83 23.35
CA THR A 781 28.84 -4.59 23.81
C THR A 781 27.56 -4.32 23.05
N ARG A 782 27.55 -4.61 21.74
CA ARG A 782 26.36 -4.52 20.86
C ARG A 782 25.56 -5.82 20.75
N TRP A 783 25.94 -6.86 21.50
CA TRP A 783 25.34 -8.21 21.46
C TRP A 783 24.90 -8.69 22.86
N PRO A 784 24.11 -7.88 23.59
CA PRO A 784 23.74 -8.20 24.97
C PRO A 784 22.96 -9.52 25.08
N PHE A 785 22.12 -9.84 24.09
CA PHE A 785 21.38 -11.10 24.07
C PHE A 785 22.29 -12.32 23.96
N ALA A 786 23.25 -12.31 23.02
CA ALA A 786 24.19 -13.41 22.86
C ALA A 786 25.12 -13.56 24.07
N ARG A 787 25.53 -12.45 24.69
CA ARG A 787 26.27 -12.45 25.96
C ARG A 787 25.46 -13.12 27.07
N ALA A 788 24.20 -12.74 27.25
CA ALA A 788 23.31 -13.33 28.26
C ALA A 788 23.10 -14.83 28.03
N ARG A 789 22.94 -15.27 26.77
CA ARG A 789 22.84 -16.70 26.42
C ARG A 789 24.11 -17.47 26.75
N THR A 790 25.28 -16.88 26.48
CA THR A 790 26.57 -17.47 26.85
C THR A 790 26.74 -17.56 28.37
N GLN A 791 26.36 -16.52 29.12
CA GLN A 791 26.39 -16.50 30.58
C GLN A 791 25.47 -17.55 31.19
N LEU A 792 24.27 -17.72 30.63
CA LEU A 792 23.33 -18.75 31.04
C LEU A 792 23.90 -20.15 30.82
N ALA A 793 24.39 -20.44 29.61
CA ALA A 793 25.00 -21.72 29.29
C ALA A 793 26.22 -22.04 30.17
N TYR A 794 27.06 -21.03 30.44
CA TYR A 794 28.21 -21.18 31.34
C TYR A 794 27.78 -21.44 32.80
N GLY A 795 26.77 -20.71 33.27
CA GLY A 795 26.19 -20.91 34.60
C GLY A 795 25.59 -22.32 34.78
N GLU A 796 24.84 -22.80 33.80
CA GLU A 796 24.31 -24.17 33.77
C GLU A 796 25.43 -25.21 33.76
N TRP A 797 26.48 -24.97 32.97
CA TRP A 797 27.66 -25.82 32.88
C TRP A 797 28.40 -25.92 34.23
N LEU A 798 28.57 -24.80 34.94
CA LEU A 798 29.16 -24.76 36.29
C LEU A 798 28.30 -25.50 37.31
N ARG A 799 26.98 -25.26 37.30
CA ARG A 799 26.03 -25.91 38.21
C ARG A 799 26.05 -27.44 38.05
N ARG A 800 26.03 -27.94 36.81
CA ARG A 800 26.10 -29.39 36.53
C ARG A 800 27.38 -30.05 37.08
N ARG A 801 28.44 -29.26 37.33
CA ARG A 801 29.71 -29.67 37.95
C ARG A 801 29.77 -29.40 39.46
N ARG A 802 28.62 -29.11 40.08
CA ARG A 802 28.48 -28.79 41.51
C ARG A 802 29.31 -27.57 41.96
N ARG A 803 29.57 -26.62 41.05
CA ARG A 803 30.27 -25.36 41.33
C ARG A 803 29.26 -24.22 41.57
N ASP A 804 28.28 -24.45 42.45
CA ASP A 804 27.09 -23.60 42.61
C ASP A 804 27.43 -22.15 42.96
N THR A 805 28.40 -21.92 43.84
CA THR A 805 28.84 -20.56 44.22
C THR A 805 29.34 -19.76 43.02
N GLN A 806 30.04 -20.42 42.09
CA GLN A 806 30.56 -19.78 40.88
C GLN A 806 29.48 -19.66 39.79
N ALA A 807 28.51 -20.57 39.74
CA ALA A 807 27.39 -20.54 38.80
C ALA A 807 26.47 -19.32 39.03
N ARG A 808 26.26 -18.90 40.28
CA ARG A 808 25.35 -17.80 40.64
C ARG A 808 25.68 -16.49 39.93
N GLY A 809 26.96 -16.13 39.80
CA GLY A 809 27.38 -14.87 39.17
C GLY A 809 26.92 -14.76 37.71
N PRO A 810 27.33 -15.69 36.82
CA PRO A 810 26.85 -15.74 35.44
C PRO A 810 25.33 -15.87 35.32
N LEU A 811 24.68 -16.68 36.16
CA LEU A 811 23.22 -16.87 36.10
C LEU A 811 22.44 -15.60 36.49
N ARG A 812 22.90 -14.83 37.48
CA ARG A 812 22.32 -13.51 37.82
C ARG A 812 22.48 -12.53 36.67
N ALA A 813 23.70 -12.42 36.13
CA ALA A 813 23.96 -11.54 35.00
C ALA A 813 23.09 -11.88 33.78
N ALA A 814 22.89 -13.17 33.50
CA ALA A 814 22.00 -13.62 32.44
C ALA A 814 20.54 -13.27 32.73
N ARG A 815 20.03 -13.53 33.94
CA ARG A 815 18.67 -13.14 34.35
C ARG A 815 18.44 -11.64 34.16
N ASP A 816 19.33 -10.81 34.72
CA ASP A 816 19.21 -9.35 34.69
C ASP A 816 19.25 -8.83 33.26
N ALA A 817 20.10 -9.41 32.40
CA ALA A 817 20.14 -9.07 30.98
C ALA A 817 18.89 -9.52 30.23
N PHE A 818 18.32 -10.71 30.48
CA PHE A 818 17.09 -11.14 29.81
C PHE A 818 15.86 -10.35 30.28
N ASP A 819 15.78 -10.02 31.58
CA ASP A 819 14.80 -9.06 32.10
C ASP A 819 14.98 -7.70 31.42
N ALA A 820 16.23 -7.31 31.14
CA ALA A 820 16.50 -6.08 30.43
C ALA A 820 15.98 -6.09 28.99
N LEU A 821 16.20 -7.20 28.30
CA LEU A 821 15.87 -7.32 26.89
C LEU A 821 14.40 -7.69 26.64
N GLY A 822 13.61 -7.98 27.69
CA GLY A 822 12.24 -8.48 27.55
C GLY A 822 12.16 -9.94 27.08
N ALA A 823 13.24 -10.71 27.19
CA ALA A 823 13.34 -12.10 26.74
C ALA A 823 12.78 -13.06 27.82
N VAL A 824 11.45 -13.17 27.89
CA VAL A 824 10.71 -13.78 29.01
C VAL A 824 11.08 -15.24 29.26
N ALA A 825 11.05 -16.07 28.21
CA ALA A 825 11.34 -17.49 28.34
C ALA A 825 12.77 -17.76 28.85
N TYR A 826 13.72 -16.93 28.42
CA TYR A 826 15.12 -17.00 28.86
C TYR A 826 15.30 -16.51 30.29
N SER A 827 14.61 -15.43 30.67
CA SER A 827 14.65 -14.92 32.04
C SER A 827 14.11 -15.94 33.05
N GLU A 828 12.96 -16.56 32.76
CA GLU A 828 12.39 -17.61 33.60
C GLU A 828 13.29 -18.84 33.72
N ARG A 829 13.99 -19.20 32.63
CA ARG A 829 15.02 -20.25 32.66
C ARG A 829 16.17 -19.88 33.60
N SER A 830 16.73 -18.67 33.50
CA SER A 830 17.79 -18.20 34.40
C SER A 830 17.34 -18.22 35.86
N ARG A 831 16.08 -17.85 36.17
CA ARG A 831 15.51 -17.96 37.53
C ARG A 831 15.42 -19.40 38.03
N ARG A 832 15.02 -20.35 37.18
CA ARG A 832 14.99 -21.79 37.55
C ARG A 832 16.38 -22.31 37.89
N GLU A 833 17.37 -21.94 37.10
CA GLU A 833 18.77 -22.34 37.31
C GLU A 833 19.36 -21.69 38.58
N LEU A 834 19.05 -20.42 38.86
CA LEU A 834 19.43 -19.75 40.12
C LEU A 834 18.83 -20.43 41.35
N ARG A 835 17.53 -20.76 41.31
CA ARG A 835 16.86 -21.50 42.40
C ARG A 835 17.51 -22.86 42.63
N ALA A 836 17.84 -23.57 41.56
CA ALA A 836 18.55 -24.85 41.65
C ALA A 836 19.97 -24.72 42.24
N SER A 837 20.61 -23.55 42.13
CA SER A 837 21.90 -23.24 42.78
C SER A 837 21.78 -22.76 44.24
N GLY A 838 20.56 -22.75 44.80
CA GLY A 838 20.27 -22.36 46.19
C GLY A 838 20.06 -20.86 46.43
N GLU A 839 19.84 -20.06 45.38
CA GLU A 839 19.53 -18.63 45.50
C GLU A 839 18.05 -18.36 45.22
N ALA A 840 17.34 -17.73 46.17
CA ALA A 840 15.93 -17.37 46.00
C ALA A 840 15.80 -16.29 44.90
N GLY A 841 14.89 -16.51 43.94
CA GLY A 841 14.68 -15.60 42.81
C GLY A 841 13.93 -14.34 43.21
N SER A 842 14.39 -13.17 42.75
CA SER A 842 13.65 -11.91 42.83
C SER A 842 12.49 -11.89 41.81
N GLU A 843 11.38 -11.26 42.19
CA GLU A 843 10.23 -11.01 41.31
C GLU A 843 10.59 -10.06 40.14
N ARG A 844 9.87 -10.22 39.03
CA ARG A 844 10.04 -9.46 37.78
C ARG A 844 9.25 -8.15 37.82
N VAL A 845 9.83 -7.06 37.29
CA VAL A 845 9.15 -5.78 37.08
C VAL A 845 8.82 -5.60 35.59
N PRO A 846 7.53 -5.40 35.20
CA PRO A 846 7.13 -5.21 33.80
C PRO A 846 7.70 -3.95 33.15
N ARG A 847 8.02 -4.01 31.85
CA ARG A 847 8.65 -2.89 31.09
C ARG A 847 7.69 -2.17 30.15
N ALA A 848 8.10 -0.98 29.69
CA ALA A 848 7.27 -0.13 28.82
C ALA A 848 6.80 -0.80 27.51
N HIS A 849 7.63 -1.61 26.86
CA HIS A 849 7.25 -2.34 25.63
C HIS A 849 6.29 -3.51 25.90
N GLU A 850 6.14 -3.94 27.16
CA GLU A 850 5.20 -4.99 27.59
C GLU A 850 3.85 -4.40 28.01
N LEU A 851 3.84 -3.11 28.39
CA LEU A 851 2.65 -2.38 28.85
C LEU A 851 1.97 -1.57 27.74
N LEU A 852 2.67 -1.35 26.62
CA LEU A 852 2.22 -0.55 25.49
C LEU A 852 2.05 -1.41 24.24
N ASN A 853 1.00 -1.11 23.48
CA ASN A 853 0.88 -1.69 22.14
C ASN A 853 1.94 -1.09 21.17
N PRO A 854 2.18 -1.71 19.99
CA PRO A 854 3.25 -1.27 19.09
C PRO A 854 3.18 0.20 18.66
N GLN A 855 1.96 0.70 18.40
CA GLN A 855 1.74 2.10 18.00
C GLN A 855 1.97 3.06 19.18
N GLU A 856 1.54 2.68 20.38
CA GLU A 856 1.80 3.42 21.61
C GLU A 856 3.31 3.49 21.91
N LEU A 857 4.04 2.38 21.77
CA LEU A 857 5.48 2.33 21.97
C LEU A 857 6.22 3.22 20.97
N GLN A 858 5.84 3.17 19.69
CA GLN A 858 6.43 4.01 18.64
C GLN A 858 6.22 5.51 18.93
N ILE A 859 5.01 5.89 19.33
CA ILE A 859 4.70 7.26 19.75
C ILE A 859 5.50 7.64 21.01
N ALA A 860 5.63 6.74 21.97
CA ALA A 860 6.37 6.96 23.20
C ALA A 860 7.87 7.19 22.95
N MET A 861 8.48 6.40 22.06
CA MET A 861 9.88 6.54 21.66
C MET A 861 10.14 7.87 20.95
N MET A 862 9.34 8.21 19.95
CA MET A 862 9.48 9.50 19.26
C MET A 862 9.25 10.69 20.20
N ALA A 863 8.31 10.57 21.15
CA ALA A 863 8.08 11.59 22.16
C ALA A 863 9.26 11.72 23.14
N ALA A 864 9.92 10.61 23.50
CA ALA A 864 11.13 10.59 24.33
C ALA A 864 12.37 11.14 23.62
N GLU A 865 12.43 11.02 22.29
CA GLU A 865 13.43 11.66 21.41
C GLU A 865 13.23 13.18 21.26
N GLY A 866 12.16 13.73 21.84
CA GLY A 866 11.89 15.17 21.88
C GLY A 866 10.96 15.69 20.79
N LEU A 867 10.40 14.82 19.94
CA LEU A 867 9.48 15.25 18.87
C LEU A 867 8.15 15.74 19.44
N THR A 868 7.62 16.81 18.86
CA THR A 868 6.29 17.39 19.14
C THR A 868 5.17 16.48 18.60
N ASN A 869 3.93 16.62 19.11
CA ASN A 869 2.80 15.83 18.62
C ASN A 869 2.55 16.00 17.11
N ARG A 870 2.89 17.18 16.56
CA ARG A 870 2.76 17.51 15.14
C ARG A 870 3.80 16.75 14.32
N GLU A 871 5.06 16.77 14.73
CA GLU A 871 6.15 16.03 14.07
C GLU A 871 5.96 14.51 14.15
N ILE A 872 5.48 13.99 15.30
CA ILE A 872 5.14 12.56 15.43
C ILE A 872 3.98 12.20 14.49
N GLY A 873 2.96 13.05 14.41
CA GLY A 873 1.82 12.84 13.52
C GLY A 873 2.25 12.81 12.06
N GLU A 874 3.11 13.73 11.65
CA GLU A 874 3.71 13.74 10.31
C GLU A 874 4.50 12.46 10.02
N LYS A 875 5.38 12.04 10.95
CA LYS A 875 6.23 10.85 10.77
C LYS A 875 5.48 9.53 10.78
N LEU A 876 4.36 9.44 11.50
CA LEU A 876 3.54 8.24 11.61
C LEU A 876 2.32 8.25 10.70
N HIS A 877 2.14 9.30 9.91
CA HIS A 877 0.95 9.49 9.08
C HIS A 877 -0.35 9.47 9.91
N LEU A 878 -0.32 10.06 11.10
CA LEU A 878 -1.43 10.20 12.04
C LEU A 878 -1.75 11.67 12.29
N SER A 879 -2.99 11.99 12.69
CA SER A 879 -3.28 13.35 13.13
C SER A 879 -2.56 13.66 14.45
N HIS A 880 -2.14 14.92 14.65
CA HIS A 880 -1.51 15.35 15.91
C HIS A 880 -2.41 15.11 17.14
N ARG A 881 -3.75 15.10 16.95
CA ARG A 881 -4.73 14.78 18.00
C ARG A 881 -4.73 13.29 18.33
N THR A 882 -4.63 12.42 17.32
CA THR A 882 -4.48 10.98 17.50
C THR A 882 -3.23 10.70 18.35
N VAL A 883 -2.11 11.36 18.04
CA VAL A 883 -0.88 11.28 18.85
C VAL A 883 -1.10 11.78 20.29
N SER A 884 -1.80 12.90 20.48
CA SER A 884 -2.12 13.44 21.81
C SER A 884 -2.96 12.46 22.63
N ASN A 885 -3.98 11.85 22.02
CA ASN A 885 -4.84 10.86 22.66
C ASN A 885 -4.06 9.59 23.05
N HIS A 886 -3.14 9.14 22.19
CA HIS A 886 -2.24 8.04 22.54
C HIS A 886 -1.34 8.41 23.73
N LEU A 887 -0.69 9.58 23.73
CA LEU A 887 0.17 10.00 24.84
C LEU A 887 -0.61 10.12 26.17
N HIS A 888 -1.85 10.60 26.13
CA HIS A 888 -2.72 10.67 27.30
C HIS A 888 -3.04 9.28 27.89
N ARG A 889 -3.09 8.23 27.06
CA ARG A 889 -3.26 6.83 27.50
C ARG A 889 -1.95 6.16 27.92
N ILE A 890 -0.83 6.54 27.29
CA ILE A 890 0.51 6.00 27.57
C ILE A 890 1.00 6.40 28.97
N PHE A 891 0.81 7.66 29.36
CA PHE A 891 1.32 8.20 30.62
C PHE A 891 0.82 7.40 31.85
N PRO A 892 -0.49 7.13 32.02
CA PRO A 892 -0.99 6.27 33.10
C PRO A 892 -0.46 4.84 33.03
N LYS A 893 -0.40 4.24 31.84
CA LYS A 893 0.09 2.86 31.65
C LYS A 893 1.54 2.67 32.09
N LEU A 894 2.35 3.70 31.93
CA LEU A 894 3.77 3.71 32.30
C LEU A 894 4.07 4.34 33.66
N GLY A 895 3.05 4.87 34.36
CA GLY A 895 3.23 5.55 35.64
C GLY A 895 4.05 6.86 35.55
N VAL A 896 4.09 7.51 34.38
CA VAL A 896 4.83 8.77 34.16
C VAL A 896 3.89 9.93 33.96
N THR A 897 4.26 11.13 34.43
CA THR A 897 3.43 12.34 34.36
C THR A 897 3.91 13.35 33.34
N SER A 898 5.06 13.12 32.69
CA SER A 898 5.63 14.06 31.72
C SER A 898 6.45 13.35 30.63
N ARG A 899 6.62 14.04 29.49
CA ARG A 899 7.50 13.63 28.38
C ARG A 899 8.96 13.46 28.84
N THR A 900 9.44 14.30 29.76
CA THR A 900 10.79 14.23 30.31
C THR A 900 10.96 12.96 31.15
N ALA A 901 9.96 12.61 31.95
CA ALA A 901 9.94 11.36 32.72
C ALA A 901 9.86 10.12 31.80
N LEU A 902 9.09 10.20 30.71
CA LEU A 902 9.04 9.17 29.68
C LEU A 902 10.43 8.94 29.05
N GLY A 903 11.14 10.01 28.72
CA GLY A 903 12.49 9.95 28.18
C GLY A 903 13.54 9.40 29.15
N HIS A 904 13.37 9.57 30.46
CA HIS A 904 14.22 8.92 31.45
C HIS A 904 13.92 7.41 31.56
N LEU A 905 12.65 7.04 31.62
CA LEU A 905 12.21 5.65 31.76
C LEU A 905 12.62 4.78 30.55
N LEU A 906 12.50 5.32 29.33
CA LEU A 906 12.89 4.61 28.11
C LEU A 906 14.41 4.57 27.90
N ARG A 907 15.18 5.54 28.41
CA ARG A 907 16.65 5.53 28.35
C ARG A 907 17.30 4.65 29.41
N SER A 908 16.66 4.45 30.56
CA SER A 908 17.11 3.48 31.57
C SER A 908 16.81 2.01 31.20
N ALA A 909 16.10 1.80 30.08
CA ALA A 909 15.75 0.48 29.56
C ALA A 909 16.72 -0.02 28.45
N VAL A 910 17.58 0.86 27.92
CA VAL A 910 18.71 0.58 27.01
C VAL A 910 19.98 0.45 27.83
#